data_AF-A0A7X4EU29-F1
#
_entry.id   AF-A0A7X4EU29-F1
#
_cell.length_a   1.000
_cell.length_b   1.000
_cell.length_c   1.000
_cell.angle_alpha   90.00
_cell.angle_beta   90.00
_cell.angle_gamma   90.00
#
_symmetry.space_group_name_H-M   'P 1'
#
loop_
_entity.id
_entity.type
_entity.pdbx_description
1 polymer ?
#
loop_
_entity_poly.entity_id
_entity_poly.type
_entity_poly.pdbx_seq_one_letter_code
_entity_poly.pdbx_strand_id
1 'polypeptide(L)'
;MGAAGRRSRGRRAGDARREIRGQFRNRSGVGAVSGRAIPTAVTALLALASVCFSAARAVDDEAPLPNIVLVLTDDQGYGDLGLHGHPLLRTPHIDAFASEAIAFSNFHVSPTCSPTRAALLTGRDANRTGVWHTAAGRGLLRRDEVTVAEMLRQAGYATAIFGKWHLGSQYPFRPGDRGFEEAFTMGGGGTGDIADFWNNTNIDPVMNHNGQPVPTEGFITDTLFDRAVEFIDASSEEGRPFFVLLSTNAPHATYNAPLEDAERYRDQPVALAHFFGMIENIDHNFGRLRHHLGESGLENDTILMFMTDNGTAIGHPVFAAGLRGHKASEYEGGHRAPFFFRWPAGGMVGPHAIRQLAAHVDIAPTLLDLAGIRPKAALPFDGVSLRPLLQRREAGWPDRPMVVDSQRILEPRKWKQSSVMSQRWRLVNGTELYDIEADPGQARDVAGRHPDVVGSLRDDYEAWWNGLAPTFADTPRIVIDSRRQYMTRLVTGECLSSGLPAWGQAHVRAARQRVVDDCAWAVDVERPGPYIVELRRWPRELNHPIRAGLPPGEPIPGGPTHRDPPGESFAAVRASLVLGADAYTVPVGEGDRSARFQVELRPGKAMLTATFEDDAGTILPSYYAYLYPQPSAPALDLESRVMSDSGPQGWWQADLGSVHDIESITLHGCGTGECPEAPGDFYVFVAEEDPAGRPFAALTRDPGIWRRFFIGEAGESLEIPVGAAGRYVRIQQAREGAPALAQLEVRGSAVEAAEAEGDSPNIVLILADDLGLGEVRSYTNTAIAPVDSPVPTPAIDRLAEEGLRFTNAHSPSAVCSPTRYGLLTGRYAWRTRLKAGTVVMHAPSLIDPDEQTLAELLGERGYATAMFGKWHLGLDWATTDGEPPSRTGDNVDYSRPYGGGPVAHGFDTYFGDDTINFPPFTWMEDDRVTAVPNEPVLKDEVLYGFRAEGYEFVDVLPETVRRSVDYIRDRAGGDRPFFLYLSLTAPHAPIVPPERVPADTGRGMSEFARDDGLTLYSNFLRLVDWSVEQVLRTLDATGIAEDTLVIFTSDNGAAKPFASHDHISPGFVDGVLLRGQKADAFEGGHRIPLLFRWPGRIEAARVSDALVELNDIYRSVAEIVGVEALTAGGQDSIGMAPLLFGDTGESGPQAPRTYGVNHSHRGGFAIRRIDADGREWKLIFGGQAAGGFSGGTPFDPFTAIGDTFDFETHLQLYDLTTDPGESNDLLKDGVSEAELELVLALLSRLQAFIESGQSRVH
;
A
#
# COMPACT_ATOMS: atom_id res chain seq x y z
N MET A 1 35.99 81.95 18.77
CA MET A 1 35.26 81.52 17.56
C MET A 1 35.64 80.05 17.39
N GLY A 2 34.79 79.05 17.65
CA GLY A 2 33.40 78.87 17.20
C GLY A 2 33.44 77.96 15.97
N ALA A 3 32.86 76.75 15.92
CA ALA A 3 32.05 76.03 16.90
C ALA A 3 32.37 74.50 16.93
N ALA A 4 31.99 73.82 18.01
CA ALA A 4 32.16 72.37 18.23
C ALA A 4 30.78 71.72 18.46
N GLY A 5 30.57 70.40 18.38
CA GLY A 5 31.48 69.32 17.98
C GLY A 5 31.08 67.96 18.59
N ARG A 6 31.15 66.92 17.74
CA ARG A 6 31.64 65.54 18.01
C ARG A 6 30.89 64.58 18.98
N ARG A 7 30.89 63.30 18.55
CA ARG A 7 30.85 62.03 19.34
C ARG A 7 29.51 61.73 20.05
N SER A 8 29.18 60.49 20.44
CA SER A 8 29.57 59.11 20.03
C SER A 8 28.77 58.10 20.88
N ARG A 9 28.59 56.84 20.42
CA ARG A 9 28.43 55.59 21.21
C ARG A 9 27.53 55.60 22.48
N GLY A 10 26.59 54.65 22.58
CA GLY A 10 26.28 54.04 23.89
C GLY A 10 24.95 53.28 24.05
N ARG A 11 25.07 51.95 24.22
CA ARG A 11 24.36 51.05 25.18
C ARG A 11 22.83 51.21 25.37
N ARG A 12 22.02 50.21 25.01
CA ARG A 12 21.70 48.93 25.73
C ARG A 12 20.67 49.07 26.88
N ALA A 13 19.60 48.28 26.75
CA ALA A 13 18.86 47.55 27.79
C ALA A 13 18.05 48.32 28.85
N GLY A 14 16.97 47.67 29.32
CA GLY A 14 16.39 47.91 30.66
C GLY A 14 14.88 48.11 30.69
N ASP A 15 14.17 47.05 31.02
CA ASP A 15 12.74 46.98 31.34
C ASP A 15 12.12 48.12 32.16
N ALA A 16 10.81 48.32 31.96
CA ALA A 16 9.91 48.73 33.03
C ALA A 16 8.51 48.09 32.85
N ARG A 17 8.16 47.12 33.71
CA ARG A 17 6.80 46.56 33.82
C ARG A 17 5.86 47.51 34.59
N ARG A 18 4.58 47.48 34.20
CA ARG A 18 3.35 47.72 34.99
C ARG A 18 2.92 49.16 35.37
N GLU A 19 1.61 49.22 35.66
CA GLU A 19 0.78 50.33 36.19
C GLU A 19 0.35 51.40 35.16
N ILE A 20 -0.86 51.98 35.16
CA ILE A 20 -2.07 51.83 36.00
C ILE A 20 -3.36 52.29 35.25
N ARG A 21 -4.54 51.98 35.83
CA ARG A 21 -5.92 52.50 35.57
C ARG A 21 -6.09 53.85 34.83
N GLY A 22 -7.19 53.99 34.07
CA GLY A 22 -7.65 55.33 33.61
C GLY A 22 -9.04 55.44 32.95
N GLN A 23 -10.11 55.40 33.76
CA GLN A 23 -11.40 56.13 33.67
C GLN A 23 -11.91 56.77 32.36
N PHE A 24 -13.22 56.61 32.09
CA PHE A 24 -14.09 57.75 31.74
C PHE A 24 -15.40 57.74 32.55
N ARG A 25 -15.93 58.93 32.88
CA ARG A 25 -17.08 59.19 33.79
C ARG A 25 -18.32 59.64 33.03
N ASN A 26 -19.52 59.32 33.54
CA ASN A 26 -20.50 60.30 34.07
C ASN A 26 -21.72 59.57 34.67
N ARG A 27 -22.15 59.90 35.91
CA ARG A 27 -23.32 60.76 36.27
C ARG A 27 -24.62 60.33 35.57
N SER A 28 -25.77 60.12 36.22
CA SER A 28 -26.31 60.34 37.59
C SER A 28 -27.74 59.74 37.59
N GLY A 29 -28.45 59.32 38.64
CA GLY A 29 -28.37 59.42 40.10
C GLY A 29 -29.75 59.06 40.71
N VAL A 30 -29.77 58.60 41.96
CA VAL A 30 -30.87 58.60 42.97
C VAL A 30 -32.35 58.40 42.54
N GLY A 31 -33.02 57.37 43.08
CA GLY A 31 -34.49 57.30 43.15
C GLY A 31 -35.00 55.97 43.72
N ALA A 32 -35.89 55.98 44.71
CA ALA A 32 -36.22 54.80 45.53
C ALA A 32 -37.73 54.46 45.62
N VAL A 33 -38.02 53.16 45.80
CA VAL A 33 -39.17 52.56 46.53
C VAL A 33 -40.57 52.47 45.88
N SER A 34 -40.96 51.20 45.68
CA SER A 34 -42.28 50.53 45.77
C SER A 34 -43.51 50.99 44.98
N GLY A 35 -44.18 50.00 44.36
CA GLY A 35 -45.58 50.07 43.91
C GLY A 35 -46.01 48.76 43.23
N ARG A 36 -46.99 48.03 43.80
CA ARG A 36 -47.54 46.80 43.21
C ARG A 36 -48.44 47.12 42.01
N ALA A 37 -48.31 46.38 40.90
CA ALA A 37 -49.40 45.68 40.20
C ALA A 37 -48.90 44.98 38.92
N ILE A 38 -49.39 43.78 38.65
CA ILE A 38 -49.19 43.04 37.38
C ILE A 38 -50.41 43.35 36.48
N PRO A 39 -50.20 43.66 35.19
CA PRO A 39 -50.78 42.79 34.17
C PRO A 39 -49.80 42.52 33.01
N THR A 40 -49.28 41.29 32.99
CA THR A 40 -49.28 40.37 31.84
C THR A 40 -49.33 40.99 30.42
N ALA A 41 -48.24 41.58 29.92
CA ALA A 41 -48.12 41.96 28.50
C ALA A 41 -46.69 42.10 27.92
N VAL A 42 -45.60 41.68 28.61
CA VAL A 42 -44.22 41.76 28.06
C VAL A 42 -43.40 40.49 28.29
N THR A 43 -44.03 39.32 28.25
CA THR A 43 -43.32 38.02 28.15
C THR A 43 -43.25 37.52 26.70
N ALA A 44 -43.71 38.32 25.73
CA ALA A 44 -43.81 37.95 24.31
C ALA A 44 -42.76 38.62 23.38
N LEU A 45 -41.82 39.40 23.94
CA LEU A 45 -40.82 40.16 23.17
C LEU A 45 -39.36 39.85 23.52
N LEU A 46 -39.11 38.94 24.48
CA LEU A 46 -37.80 38.34 24.73
C LEU A 46 -37.72 36.85 24.30
N ALA A 47 -38.83 36.26 23.87
CA ALA A 47 -38.87 34.93 23.27
C ALA A 47 -38.59 34.93 21.75
N LEU A 48 -38.62 36.09 21.09
CA LEU A 48 -38.35 36.22 19.64
C LEU A 48 -36.90 36.55 19.28
N ALA A 49 -36.03 36.85 20.25
CA ALA A 49 -34.59 36.97 20.02
C ALA A 49 -33.85 35.62 20.11
N SER A 50 -34.49 34.60 20.71
CA SER A 50 -33.91 33.27 20.96
C SER A 50 -34.31 32.20 19.93
N VAL A 51 -34.99 32.59 18.85
CA VAL A 51 -35.44 31.67 17.76
C VAL A 51 -34.74 31.98 16.42
N CYS A 52 -33.89 33.01 16.36
CA CYS A 52 -33.16 33.42 15.14
C CYS A 52 -31.64 33.22 15.19
N PHE A 53 -31.13 32.43 16.15
CA PHE A 53 -29.71 32.03 16.21
C PHE A 53 -29.49 30.53 16.49
N SER A 54 -30.53 29.70 16.33
CA SER A 54 -30.48 28.23 16.44
C SER A 54 -30.72 27.53 15.09
N ALA A 55 -30.24 28.15 14.02
CA ALA A 55 -30.12 27.53 12.69
C ALA A 55 -28.79 27.99 12.06
N ALA A 56 -28.10 27.09 11.36
CA ALA A 56 -26.81 27.31 10.70
C ALA A 56 -25.57 27.49 11.62
N ARG A 57 -25.39 26.54 12.53
CA ARG A 57 -24.23 25.64 12.43
C ARG A 57 -24.68 24.24 12.82
N ALA A 58 -25.17 23.50 11.83
CA ALA A 58 -24.99 22.06 11.87
C ALA A 58 -23.47 21.83 11.95
N VAL A 59 -23.05 20.83 12.71
CA VAL A 59 -21.85 20.10 12.31
C VAL A 59 -22.18 19.59 10.92
N ASP A 60 -21.31 19.85 9.93
CA ASP A 60 -21.39 19.07 8.71
C ASP A 60 -20.98 17.66 9.13
N ASP A 61 -21.96 16.82 9.46
CA ASP A 61 -21.81 15.37 9.37
C ASP A 61 -21.30 15.15 7.94
N GLU A 62 -20.04 14.72 7.78
CA GLU A 62 -19.58 14.26 6.47
C GLU A 62 -20.50 13.11 6.08
N ALA A 63 -21.32 13.36 5.05
CA ALA A 63 -22.35 12.41 4.66
C ALA A 63 -21.68 11.05 4.40
N PRO A 64 -22.15 9.95 5.04
CA PRO A 64 -21.42 8.70 5.06
C PRO A 64 -21.08 8.24 3.64
N LEU A 65 -19.84 7.78 3.47
CA LEU A 65 -19.30 7.38 2.17
C LEU A 65 -20.18 6.26 1.59
N PRO A 66 -20.74 6.43 0.38
CA PRO A 66 -21.65 5.43 -0.16
C PRO A 66 -20.91 4.15 -0.51
N ASN A 67 -21.54 3.01 -0.21
CA ASN A 67 -21.12 1.73 -0.73
C ASN A 67 -21.27 1.72 -2.27
N ILE A 68 -20.44 0.96 -2.97
CA ILE A 68 -20.41 0.94 -4.44
C ILE A 68 -20.37 -0.51 -4.93
N VAL A 69 -21.37 -0.91 -5.69
CA VAL A 69 -21.40 -2.22 -6.38
C VAL A 69 -21.60 -1.98 -7.87
N LEU A 70 -20.61 -2.39 -8.67
CA LEU A 70 -20.68 -2.37 -10.12
C LEU A 70 -20.77 -3.81 -10.66
N VAL A 71 -21.93 -4.16 -11.20
CA VAL A 71 -22.13 -5.39 -11.96
C VAL A 71 -21.79 -5.13 -13.42
N LEU A 72 -20.78 -5.84 -13.93
CA LEU A 72 -20.27 -5.74 -15.29
C LEU A 72 -20.35 -7.11 -15.99
N THR A 73 -21.23 -7.25 -16.99
CA THR A 73 -21.35 -8.48 -17.79
C THR A 73 -20.49 -8.43 -19.05
N ASP A 74 -20.11 -9.59 -19.58
CA ASP A 74 -19.17 -9.75 -20.70
C ASP A 74 -19.87 -10.37 -21.91
N ASP A 75 -19.90 -9.67 -23.04
CA ASP A 75 -20.58 -10.08 -24.29
C ASP A 75 -22.12 -10.09 -24.30
N GLN A 76 -22.77 -9.46 -23.34
CA GLN A 76 -24.23 -9.25 -23.33
C GLN A 76 -24.58 -7.93 -24.02
N GLY A 77 -25.16 -7.96 -25.22
CA GLY A 77 -25.45 -6.71 -25.93
C GLY A 77 -26.69 -5.98 -25.43
N TYR A 78 -26.89 -4.76 -25.95
CA TYR A 78 -28.10 -3.97 -25.69
C TYR A 78 -29.41 -4.74 -25.98
N GLY A 79 -29.44 -5.59 -27.00
CA GLY A 79 -30.61 -6.43 -27.32
C GLY A 79 -30.89 -7.55 -26.32
N ASP A 80 -29.91 -7.97 -25.53
CA ASP A 80 -29.94 -9.19 -24.71
C ASP A 80 -30.58 -8.93 -23.32
N LEU A 81 -31.70 -8.21 -23.29
CA LEU A 81 -32.51 -7.90 -22.11
C LEU A 81 -34.01 -7.88 -22.44
N GLY A 82 -34.84 -8.39 -21.53
CA GLY A 82 -36.30 -8.44 -21.65
C GLY A 82 -36.93 -7.05 -21.81
N LEU A 83 -36.46 -6.06 -21.05
CA LEU A 83 -36.96 -4.67 -21.08
C LEU A 83 -36.80 -3.98 -22.44
N HIS A 84 -35.93 -4.47 -23.33
CA HIS A 84 -35.77 -3.96 -24.69
C HIS A 84 -36.67 -4.67 -25.72
N GLY A 85 -37.52 -5.61 -25.28
CA GLY A 85 -38.47 -6.34 -26.13
C GLY A 85 -37.91 -7.64 -26.71
N HIS A 86 -36.89 -8.24 -26.08
CA HIS A 86 -36.32 -9.49 -26.54
C HIS A 86 -37.40 -10.61 -26.55
N PRO A 87 -37.55 -11.39 -27.65
CA PRO A 87 -38.72 -12.26 -27.84
C PRO A 87 -38.68 -13.60 -27.09
N LEU A 88 -37.54 -13.99 -26.54
CA LEU A 88 -37.32 -15.31 -25.88
C LEU A 88 -36.80 -15.17 -24.45
N LEU A 89 -35.59 -14.60 -24.31
CA LEU A 89 -34.92 -14.29 -23.04
C LEU A 89 -35.83 -13.49 -22.10
N ARG A 90 -35.79 -13.80 -20.81
CA ARG A 90 -36.48 -13.07 -19.75
C ARG A 90 -35.47 -12.69 -18.67
N THR A 91 -35.44 -11.42 -18.30
CA THR A 91 -34.55 -10.85 -17.29
C THR A 91 -35.35 -10.07 -16.23
N PRO A 92 -36.29 -10.72 -15.51
CA PRO A 92 -37.20 -10.04 -14.61
C PRO A 92 -36.53 -9.20 -13.51
N HIS A 93 -35.36 -9.58 -13.01
CA HIS A 93 -34.70 -8.87 -11.91
C HIS A 93 -33.95 -7.62 -12.37
N ILE A 94 -33.29 -7.68 -13.54
CA ILE A 94 -32.65 -6.54 -14.22
C ILE A 94 -33.73 -5.62 -14.80
N ASP A 95 -34.78 -6.16 -15.41
CA ASP A 95 -35.93 -5.40 -15.92
C ASP A 95 -36.61 -4.61 -14.78
N ALA A 96 -36.81 -5.24 -13.61
CA ALA A 96 -37.33 -4.57 -12.43
C ALA A 96 -36.37 -3.48 -11.93
N PHE A 97 -35.07 -3.76 -11.85
CA PHE A 97 -34.07 -2.77 -11.43
C PHE A 97 -34.06 -1.55 -12.35
N ALA A 98 -34.07 -1.76 -13.67
CA ALA A 98 -34.15 -0.68 -14.66
C ALA A 98 -35.41 0.18 -14.52
N SER A 99 -36.51 -0.37 -13.99
CA SER A 99 -37.74 0.38 -13.68
C SER A 99 -37.66 1.22 -12.40
N GLU A 100 -36.70 0.93 -11.52
CA GLU A 100 -36.46 1.62 -10.25
C GLU A 100 -35.23 2.55 -10.29
N ALA A 101 -34.37 2.37 -11.30
CA ALA A 101 -33.10 3.03 -11.49
C ALA A 101 -33.17 4.18 -12.50
N ILE A 102 -32.12 4.99 -12.54
CA ILE A 102 -31.84 5.92 -13.62
C ILE A 102 -31.20 5.12 -14.77
N ALA A 103 -31.80 5.16 -15.95
CA ALA A 103 -31.35 4.43 -17.13
C ALA A 103 -30.72 5.37 -18.15
N PHE A 104 -29.53 5.05 -18.66
CA PHE A 104 -28.91 5.82 -19.74
C PHE A 104 -29.22 5.17 -21.09
N SER A 105 -30.00 5.88 -21.90
CA SER A 105 -30.40 5.41 -23.23
C SER A 105 -29.34 5.65 -24.31
N ASN A 106 -28.33 6.48 -24.05
CA ASN A 106 -27.27 6.89 -24.99
C ASN A 106 -25.88 6.71 -24.34
N PHE A 107 -25.66 5.54 -23.71
CA PHE A 107 -24.43 5.19 -23.02
C PHE A 107 -23.53 4.29 -23.86
N HIS A 108 -22.22 4.56 -23.86
CA HIS A 108 -21.26 3.86 -24.71
C HIS A 108 -20.07 3.27 -23.96
N VAL A 109 -19.65 2.11 -24.43
CA VAL A 109 -18.47 1.35 -24.01
C VAL A 109 -17.48 1.25 -25.16
N SER A 110 -16.26 0.75 -24.92
CA SER A 110 -15.40 0.40 -26.04
C SER A 110 -15.97 -0.87 -26.74
N PRO A 111 -15.70 -1.11 -28.04
CA PRO A 111 -16.29 -2.24 -28.76
C PRO A 111 -15.81 -3.62 -28.30
N THR A 112 -14.86 -3.70 -27.35
CA THR A 112 -14.32 -4.94 -26.79
C THR A 112 -13.92 -4.81 -25.33
N CYS A 113 -14.03 -5.92 -24.59
CA CYS A 113 -13.77 -6.08 -23.16
C CYS A 113 -12.56 -5.34 -22.55
N SER A 114 -11.29 -5.71 -22.85
CA SER A 114 -10.12 -5.07 -22.17
C SER A 114 -10.08 -3.55 -22.30
N PRO A 115 -10.27 -2.96 -23.51
CA PRO A 115 -10.42 -1.50 -23.65
C PRO A 115 -11.48 -0.90 -22.72
N THR A 116 -12.69 -1.48 -22.64
CA THR A 116 -13.74 -0.98 -21.74
C THR A 116 -13.32 -1.06 -20.29
N ARG A 117 -12.68 -2.16 -19.87
CA ARG A 117 -12.25 -2.39 -18.48
C ARG A 117 -11.18 -1.39 -18.05
N ALA A 118 -10.22 -1.10 -18.92
CA ALA A 118 -9.19 -0.11 -18.68
C ALA A 118 -9.78 1.31 -18.54
N ALA A 119 -10.64 1.70 -19.47
CA ALA A 119 -11.24 3.02 -19.50
C ALA A 119 -12.26 3.25 -18.37
N LEU A 120 -13.02 2.22 -18.01
CA LEU A 120 -13.91 2.18 -16.84
C LEU A 120 -13.14 2.46 -15.54
N LEU A 121 -12.03 1.75 -15.33
CA LEU A 121 -11.27 1.83 -14.08
C LEU A 121 -10.42 3.10 -13.98
N THR A 122 -9.97 3.68 -15.08
CA THR A 122 -9.07 4.85 -15.06
C THR A 122 -9.76 6.18 -15.32
N GLY A 123 -10.98 6.17 -15.86
CA GLY A 123 -11.66 7.38 -16.36
C GLY A 123 -10.98 8.03 -17.56
N ARG A 124 -10.15 7.27 -18.28
CA ARG A 124 -9.28 7.73 -19.38
C ARG A 124 -9.50 6.88 -20.62
N ASP A 125 -9.20 7.44 -21.79
CA ASP A 125 -9.36 6.75 -23.07
C ASP A 125 -8.56 5.44 -23.10
N ALA A 126 -9.16 4.35 -23.58
CA ALA A 126 -8.53 3.03 -23.59
C ALA A 126 -7.22 3.00 -24.39
N ASN A 127 -7.13 3.77 -25.47
CA ASN A 127 -5.92 3.87 -26.28
C ASN A 127 -4.85 4.72 -25.56
N ARG A 128 -5.25 5.64 -24.67
CA ARG A 128 -4.34 6.40 -23.78
C ARG A 128 -3.74 5.55 -22.67
N THR A 129 -4.47 4.55 -22.16
CA THR A 129 -4.01 3.67 -21.08
C THR A 129 -3.15 2.49 -21.57
N GLY A 130 -2.92 2.38 -22.89
CA GLY A 130 -2.16 1.28 -23.51
C GLY A 130 -3.00 0.08 -23.95
N VAL A 131 -4.32 0.13 -23.78
CA VAL A 131 -5.23 -1.02 -23.87
C VAL A 131 -6.17 -0.89 -25.07
N TRP A 132 -5.63 -1.13 -26.27
CA TRP A 132 -6.37 -1.10 -27.55
C TRP A 132 -6.61 -2.48 -28.19
N HIS A 133 -6.21 -3.54 -27.50
CA HIS A 133 -6.45 -4.94 -27.87
C HIS A 133 -6.76 -5.77 -26.61
N THR A 134 -7.38 -6.92 -26.81
CA THR A 134 -7.56 -7.98 -25.81
C THR A 134 -6.39 -8.98 -25.73
N ALA A 135 -5.24 -8.70 -26.37
CA ALA A 135 -4.13 -9.65 -26.56
C ALA A 135 -2.89 -8.91 -27.11
N ALA A 136 -1.85 -9.65 -27.51
CA ALA A 136 -0.68 -9.15 -28.23
C ALA A 136 0.13 -8.11 -27.44
N GLY A 137 0.14 -8.22 -26.10
CA GLY A 137 0.74 -7.23 -25.18
C GLY A 137 0.07 -5.84 -25.17
N ARG A 138 -0.96 -5.63 -26.00
CA ARG A 138 -1.78 -4.40 -26.07
C ARG A 138 -3.09 -4.50 -25.29
N GLY A 139 -3.16 -5.49 -24.39
CA GLY A 139 -4.21 -5.67 -23.37
C GLY A 139 -3.71 -5.47 -21.95
N LEU A 140 -2.47 -4.99 -21.78
CA LEU A 140 -1.83 -4.73 -20.48
C LEU A 140 -2.05 -3.26 -20.11
N LEU A 141 -2.63 -3.00 -18.94
CA LEU A 141 -2.82 -1.63 -18.45
C LEU A 141 -1.47 -0.99 -18.11
N ARG A 142 -1.16 0.21 -18.60
CA ARG A 142 0.08 0.94 -18.25
C ARG A 142 0.29 1.03 -16.74
N ARG A 143 1.54 0.90 -16.29
CA ARG A 143 1.96 0.94 -14.87
C ARG A 143 1.52 2.24 -14.19
N ASP A 144 1.73 3.36 -14.87
CA ASP A 144 1.60 4.70 -14.28
C ASP A 144 0.16 5.25 -14.34
N GLU A 145 -0.78 4.49 -14.92
CA GLU A 145 -2.21 4.77 -14.78
C GLU A 145 -2.65 4.50 -13.34
N VAL A 146 -3.69 5.19 -12.86
CA VAL A 146 -4.24 4.98 -11.51
C VAL A 146 -5.70 4.60 -11.63
N THR A 147 -6.08 3.47 -11.03
CA THR A 147 -7.46 2.97 -11.06
C THR A 147 -8.33 3.60 -9.98
N VAL A 148 -9.64 3.56 -10.20
CA VAL A 148 -10.65 3.97 -9.21
C VAL A 148 -10.61 3.07 -7.97
N ALA A 149 -10.18 1.81 -8.09
CA ALA A 149 -9.92 0.95 -6.94
C ALA A 149 -8.78 1.50 -6.07
N GLU A 150 -7.64 1.86 -6.67
CA GLU A 150 -6.53 2.51 -5.95
C GLU A 150 -6.96 3.82 -5.28
N MET A 151 -7.79 4.63 -5.96
CA MET A 151 -8.29 5.90 -5.42
C MET A 151 -9.29 5.72 -4.28
N LEU A 152 -10.20 4.74 -4.38
CA LEU A 152 -11.18 4.42 -3.34
C LEU A 152 -10.50 3.78 -2.13
N ARG A 153 -9.58 2.83 -2.32
CA ARG A 153 -8.76 2.24 -1.25
C ARG A 153 -7.97 3.30 -0.49
N GLN A 154 -7.37 4.26 -1.20
CA GLN A 154 -6.70 5.41 -0.58
C GLN A 154 -7.62 6.36 0.19
N ALA A 155 -8.93 6.27 0.00
CA ALA A 155 -9.98 6.99 0.72
C ALA A 155 -10.65 6.15 1.82
N GLY A 156 -10.14 4.94 2.11
CA GLY A 156 -10.64 4.07 3.18
C GLY A 156 -11.63 2.99 2.74
N TYR A 157 -11.92 2.84 1.45
CA TYR A 157 -12.81 1.78 0.98
C TYR A 157 -12.16 0.40 1.09
N ALA A 158 -12.94 -0.60 1.49
CA ALA A 158 -12.67 -2.01 1.23
C ALA A 158 -12.86 -2.28 -0.27
N THR A 159 -11.89 -2.89 -0.94
CA THR A 159 -11.90 -3.02 -2.40
C THR A 159 -11.85 -4.47 -2.88
N ALA A 160 -12.83 -4.88 -3.68
CA ALA A 160 -12.91 -6.25 -4.20
C ALA A 160 -13.26 -6.36 -5.69
N ILE A 161 -12.72 -7.40 -6.34
CA ILE A 161 -13.10 -7.82 -7.68
C ILE A 161 -13.41 -9.33 -7.72
N PHE A 162 -14.57 -9.65 -8.31
CA PHE A 162 -15.04 -11.02 -8.52
C PHE A 162 -15.19 -11.27 -10.02
N GLY A 163 -14.41 -12.22 -10.56
CA GLY A 163 -14.54 -12.71 -11.94
C GLY A 163 -13.42 -12.30 -12.89
N LYS A 164 -13.76 -11.66 -14.01
CA LYS A 164 -12.83 -11.39 -15.11
C LYS A 164 -12.06 -10.09 -14.90
N TRP A 165 -10.73 -10.17 -14.91
CA TRP A 165 -9.85 -8.99 -14.85
C TRP A 165 -9.48 -8.47 -16.26
N HIS A 166 -8.74 -9.27 -17.03
CA HIS A 166 -8.37 -9.04 -18.42
C HIS A 166 -7.54 -7.77 -18.72
N LEU A 167 -6.73 -7.29 -17.76
CA LEU A 167 -5.80 -6.15 -17.90
C LEU A 167 -4.32 -6.50 -17.66
N GLY A 168 -4.02 -7.80 -17.59
CA GLY A 168 -2.68 -8.38 -17.38
C GLY A 168 -2.63 -9.37 -16.22
N SER A 169 -1.77 -10.39 -16.29
CA SER A 169 -1.73 -11.49 -15.32
C SER A 169 -0.47 -11.54 -14.43
N GLN A 170 0.51 -10.67 -14.70
CA GLN A 170 1.83 -10.64 -14.03
C GLN A 170 2.08 -9.25 -13.42
N TYR A 171 2.99 -9.14 -12.44
CA TYR A 171 3.37 -7.84 -11.84
C TYR A 171 3.84 -6.83 -12.92
N PRO A 172 3.41 -5.55 -12.88
CA PRO A 172 2.55 -4.88 -11.90
C PRO A 172 1.07 -4.80 -12.33
N PHE A 173 0.57 -5.74 -13.12
CA PHE A 173 -0.75 -5.67 -13.75
C PHE A 173 -1.85 -6.48 -13.06
N ARG A 174 -1.55 -7.20 -11.97
CA ARG A 174 -2.52 -8.07 -11.27
C ARG A 174 -3.56 -7.20 -10.53
N PRO A 175 -4.78 -7.69 -10.25
CA PRO A 175 -5.77 -6.89 -9.51
C PRO A 175 -5.26 -6.32 -8.17
N GLY A 176 -4.50 -7.12 -7.42
CA GLY A 176 -3.87 -6.69 -6.16
C GLY A 176 -2.82 -5.59 -6.32
N ASP A 177 -2.13 -5.54 -7.46
CA ASP A 177 -1.21 -4.45 -7.80
C ASP A 177 -1.96 -3.17 -8.20
N ARG A 178 -3.25 -3.29 -8.55
CA ARG A 178 -4.13 -2.25 -9.09
C ARG A 178 -5.30 -1.96 -8.16
N GLY A 179 -5.01 -1.98 -6.86
CA GLY A 179 -5.84 -1.37 -5.83
C GLY A 179 -6.95 -2.23 -5.24
N PHE A 180 -7.12 -3.49 -5.65
CA PHE A 180 -8.06 -4.41 -5.02
C PHE A 180 -7.40 -5.16 -3.86
N GLU A 181 -7.99 -5.13 -2.67
CA GLU A 181 -7.56 -5.97 -1.53
C GLU A 181 -8.01 -7.42 -1.70
N GLU A 182 -9.23 -7.64 -2.19
CA GLU A 182 -9.78 -8.96 -2.46
C GLU A 182 -9.95 -9.19 -3.97
N ALA A 183 -9.33 -10.23 -4.49
CA ALA A 183 -9.32 -10.56 -5.91
C ALA A 183 -9.58 -12.06 -6.11
N PHE A 184 -10.82 -12.39 -6.44
CA PHE A 184 -11.26 -13.74 -6.76
C PHE A 184 -11.55 -13.84 -8.27
N THR A 185 -10.53 -14.18 -9.04
CA THR A 185 -10.49 -13.91 -10.49
C THR A 185 -10.12 -15.11 -11.34
N MET A 186 -10.53 -15.13 -12.60
CA MET A 186 -10.03 -16.08 -13.61
C MET A 186 -8.92 -15.47 -14.45
N GLY A 187 -8.08 -16.30 -15.07
CA GLY A 187 -6.94 -15.81 -15.83
C GLY A 187 -7.33 -15.17 -17.16
N GLY A 188 -6.58 -14.13 -17.55
CA GLY A 188 -6.68 -13.50 -18.87
C GLY A 188 -8.08 -13.00 -19.22
N GLY A 189 -8.55 -13.39 -20.41
CA GLY A 189 -9.84 -13.01 -20.97
C GLY A 189 -11.03 -13.91 -20.63
N GLY A 190 -10.86 -14.91 -19.76
CA GLY A 190 -11.91 -15.85 -19.36
C GLY A 190 -11.54 -17.31 -19.58
N THR A 191 -12.52 -18.21 -19.42
CA THR A 191 -12.29 -19.66 -19.41
C THR A 191 -11.71 -20.19 -20.73
N GLY A 192 -10.54 -20.83 -20.64
CA GLY A 192 -9.78 -21.33 -21.78
C GLY A 192 -8.82 -20.33 -22.46
N ASP A 193 -8.66 -19.12 -21.91
CA ASP A 193 -7.52 -18.25 -22.19
C ASP A 193 -6.20 -18.97 -21.80
N ILE A 194 -5.10 -18.65 -22.46
CA ILE A 194 -3.78 -19.24 -22.16
C ILE A 194 -3.25 -18.84 -20.77
N ALA A 195 -3.68 -17.70 -20.24
CA ALA A 195 -3.37 -17.24 -18.88
C ALA A 195 -4.27 -17.89 -17.81
N ASP A 196 -5.37 -18.53 -18.19
CA ASP A 196 -6.29 -19.20 -17.28
C ASP A 196 -5.80 -20.61 -16.91
N PHE A 197 -6.40 -21.22 -15.89
CA PHE A 197 -6.06 -22.58 -15.46
C PHE A 197 -6.32 -23.60 -16.58
N TRP A 198 -5.52 -24.67 -16.67
CA TRP A 198 -5.64 -25.61 -17.78
C TRP A 198 -6.97 -26.39 -17.78
N ASN A 199 -7.66 -26.41 -18.93
CA ASN A 199 -9.00 -26.95 -19.17
C ASN A 199 -10.14 -26.33 -18.31
N ASN A 200 -9.95 -25.13 -17.75
CA ASN A 200 -10.98 -24.45 -16.96
C ASN A 200 -12.27 -24.26 -17.78
N THR A 201 -13.43 -24.39 -17.14
CA THR A 201 -14.73 -24.15 -17.78
C THR A 201 -15.62 -23.36 -16.84
N ASN A 202 -16.78 -22.86 -17.28
CA ASN A 202 -17.68 -22.16 -16.35
C ASN A 202 -18.34 -23.08 -15.30
N ILE A 203 -18.10 -24.39 -15.35
CA ILE A 203 -18.53 -25.39 -14.36
C ILE A 203 -17.28 -25.90 -13.64
N ASP A 204 -17.33 -25.89 -12.29
CA ASP A 204 -16.28 -26.30 -11.36
C ASP A 204 -14.86 -25.73 -11.66
N PRO A 205 -14.69 -24.43 -11.99
CA PRO A 205 -13.37 -23.89 -12.31
C PRO A 205 -12.42 -23.83 -11.12
N VAL A 206 -11.13 -23.79 -11.44
CA VAL A 206 -10.09 -23.27 -10.55
C VAL A 206 -9.99 -21.76 -10.75
N MET A 207 -10.18 -21.02 -9.68
CA MET A 207 -10.12 -19.56 -9.62
C MET A 207 -8.83 -19.10 -8.93
N ASN A 208 -8.32 -17.93 -9.29
CA ASN A 208 -7.20 -17.29 -8.62
C ASN A 208 -7.71 -16.37 -7.49
N HIS A 209 -7.52 -16.78 -6.25
CA HIS A 209 -7.82 -16.01 -5.04
C HIS A 209 -6.53 -15.38 -4.50
N ASN A 210 -6.38 -14.06 -4.63
CA ASN A 210 -5.22 -13.29 -4.13
C ASN A 210 -3.84 -13.86 -4.52
N GLY A 211 -3.74 -14.47 -5.70
CA GLY A 211 -2.52 -15.10 -6.22
C GLY A 211 -2.44 -16.62 -6.06
N GLN A 212 -3.42 -17.26 -5.41
CA GLN A 212 -3.48 -18.71 -5.18
C GLN A 212 -4.59 -19.40 -5.99
N PRO A 213 -4.32 -20.54 -6.65
CA PRO A 213 -5.36 -21.33 -7.31
C PRO A 213 -6.25 -22.06 -6.29
N VAL A 214 -7.56 -21.84 -6.37
CA VAL A 214 -8.60 -22.39 -5.51
C VAL A 214 -9.66 -23.07 -6.38
N PRO A 215 -9.89 -24.39 -6.26
CA PRO A 215 -10.99 -25.05 -6.96
C PRO A 215 -12.35 -24.60 -6.40
N THR A 216 -13.35 -24.57 -7.27
CA THR A 216 -14.74 -24.23 -6.92
C THR A 216 -15.69 -25.36 -7.34
N GLU A 217 -16.92 -25.32 -6.84
CA GLU A 217 -18.00 -26.26 -7.18
C GLU A 217 -19.21 -25.45 -7.68
N GLY A 218 -19.87 -25.94 -8.73
CA GLY A 218 -21.03 -25.30 -9.34
C GLY A 218 -20.69 -24.42 -10.55
N PHE A 219 -21.64 -23.58 -10.95
CA PHE A 219 -21.47 -22.64 -12.06
C PHE A 219 -20.85 -21.34 -11.56
N ILE A 220 -19.78 -20.90 -12.22
CA ILE A 220 -18.92 -19.83 -11.71
C ILE A 220 -19.65 -18.53 -11.41
N THR A 221 -20.68 -18.18 -12.20
CA THR A 221 -21.44 -16.95 -11.97
C THR A 221 -22.10 -16.96 -10.59
N ASP A 222 -22.65 -18.09 -10.15
CA ASP A 222 -23.25 -18.24 -8.82
C ASP A 222 -22.18 -17.97 -7.74
N THR A 223 -21.03 -18.63 -7.84
CA THR A 223 -19.90 -18.46 -6.91
C THR A 223 -19.37 -17.03 -6.87
N LEU A 224 -19.30 -16.32 -8.00
CA LEU A 224 -18.85 -14.92 -8.04
C LEU A 224 -19.80 -14.00 -7.26
N PHE A 225 -21.10 -14.21 -7.37
CA PHE A 225 -22.10 -13.45 -6.61
C PHE A 225 -22.10 -13.84 -5.13
N ASP A 226 -21.92 -15.13 -4.81
CA ASP A 226 -21.83 -15.61 -3.42
C ASP A 226 -20.64 -14.96 -2.69
N ARG A 227 -19.43 -15.00 -3.29
CA ARG A 227 -18.23 -14.37 -2.71
C ARG A 227 -18.34 -12.85 -2.62
N ALA A 228 -19.04 -12.21 -3.55
CA ALA A 228 -19.32 -10.78 -3.46
C ALA A 228 -20.27 -10.45 -2.30
N VAL A 229 -21.28 -11.28 -2.04
CA VAL A 229 -22.18 -11.14 -0.89
C VAL A 229 -21.40 -11.36 0.42
N GLU A 230 -20.57 -12.42 0.51
CA GLU A 230 -19.69 -12.66 1.67
C GLU A 230 -18.78 -11.46 1.97
N PHE A 231 -18.20 -10.83 0.94
CA PHE A 231 -17.36 -9.64 1.10
C PHE A 231 -18.15 -8.38 1.47
N ILE A 232 -19.35 -8.20 0.93
CA ILE A 232 -20.27 -7.11 1.29
C ILE A 232 -20.66 -7.20 2.77
N ASP A 233 -20.99 -8.42 3.25
CA ASP A 233 -21.34 -8.65 4.64
C ASP A 233 -20.14 -8.40 5.55
N ALA A 234 -18.97 -8.97 5.25
CA ALA A 234 -17.75 -8.71 6.04
C ALA A 234 -17.39 -7.21 6.10
N SER A 235 -17.44 -6.50 4.96
CA SER A 235 -17.15 -5.06 4.92
C SER A 235 -18.18 -4.25 5.72
N SER A 236 -19.47 -4.65 5.66
CA SER A 236 -20.54 -4.02 6.43
C SER A 236 -20.44 -4.31 7.94
N GLU A 237 -20.02 -5.51 8.34
CA GLU A 237 -19.76 -5.87 9.74
C GLU A 237 -18.54 -5.13 10.30
N GLU A 238 -17.55 -4.82 9.45
CA GLU A 238 -16.42 -3.93 9.73
C GLU A 238 -16.78 -2.43 9.75
N GLY A 239 -18.01 -2.06 9.34
CA GLY A 239 -18.43 -0.65 9.17
C GLY A 239 -17.66 0.11 8.08
N ARG A 240 -16.98 -0.61 7.18
CA ARG A 240 -16.08 -0.04 6.17
C ARG A 240 -16.80 0.09 4.83
N PRO A 241 -16.82 1.28 4.18
CA PRO A 241 -17.48 1.44 2.90
C PRO A 241 -16.78 0.56 1.86
N PHE A 242 -17.54 -0.11 0.99
CA PHE A 242 -16.96 -1.08 0.04
C PHE A 242 -17.11 -0.68 -1.43
N PHE A 243 -16.14 -1.08 -2.24
CA PHE A 243 -16.21 -1.07 -3.70
C PHE A 243 -16.06 -2.48 -4.25
N VAL A 244 -17.15 -3.01 -4.79
CA VAL A 244 -17.21 -4.32 -5.42
C VAL A 244 -17.36 -4.16 -6.93
N LEU A 245 -16.33 -4.58 -7.67
CA LEU A 245 -16.43 -4.84 -9.10
C LEU A 245 -16.81 -6.32 -9.31
N LEU A 246 -18.10 -6.58 -9.43
CA LEU A 246 -18.59 -7.89 -9.81
C LEU A 246 -18.60 -7.99 -11.34
N SER A 247 -17.49 -8.46 -11.89
CA SER A 247 -17.26 -8.56 -13.33
C SER A 247 -17.42 -10.00 -13.79
N THR A 248 -18.63 -10.44 -14.11
CA THR A 248 -18.86 -11.78 -14.66
C THR A 248 -18.11 -11.98 -15.98
N ASN A 249 -17.62 -13.19 -16.22
CA ASN A 249 -17.24 -13.62 -17.56
C ASN A 249 -18.46 -14.06 -18.38
N ALA A 250 -19.55 -14.43 -17.72
CA ALA A 250 -20.81 -14.69 -18.40
C ALA A 250 -21.39 -13.40 -19.03
N PRO A 251 -22.07 -13.50 -20.20
CA PRO A 251 -22.27 -14.69 -21.06
C PRO A 251 -21.17 -14.99 -22.12
N HIS A 252 -19.93 -14.53 -21.99
CA HIS A 252 -18.82 -14.85 -22.91
C HIS A 252 -18.58 -16.38 -23.02
N ALA A 253 -18.02 -16.80 -24.16
CA ALA A 253 -17.61 -18.19 -24.38
C ALA A 253 -16.55 -18.64 -23.34
N THR A 254 -16.51 -19.90 -22.89
CA THR A 254 -17.27 -21.06 -23.37
C THR A 254 -18.76 -21.03 -23.00
N TYR A 255 -19.65 -21.34 -23.93
CA TYR A 255 -21.11 -21.24 -23.68
C TYR A 255 -21.64 -22.48 -22.94
N ASN A 256 -21.32 -22.62 -21.66
CA ASN A 256 -21.74 -23.74 -20.82
C ASN A 256 -22.49 -23.30 -19.55
N ALA A 257 -23.71 -22.77 -19.73
CA ALA A 257 -24.69 -22.57 -18.65
C ALA A 257 -25.07 -23.86 -17.92
N PRO A 258 -25.63 -23.78 -16.69
CA PRO A 258 -26.42 -24.84 -16.08
C PRO A 258 -27.48 -25.39 -17.06
N LEU A 259 -27.69 -26.70 -17.03
CA LEU A 259 -28.60 -27.38 -17.98
C LEU A 259 -30.05 -26.89 -17.85
N GLU A 260 -30.50 -26.57 -16.64
CA GLU A 260 -31.88 -26.12 -16.38
C GLU A 260 -32.19 -24.70 -16.89
N ASP A 261 -31.18 -23.84 -16.98
CA ASP A 261 -31.29 -22.52 -17.59
C ASP A 261 -31.29 -22.63 -19.12
N ALA A 262 -30.40 -23.47 -19.68
CA ALA A 262 -30.30 -23.69 -21.12
C ALA A 262 -31.51 -24.43 -21.73
N GLU A 263 -32.13 -25.37 -21.00
CA GLU A 263 -33.27 -26.18 -21.49
C GLU A 263 -34.47 -25.30 -21.89
N ARG A 264 -34.65 -24.13 -21.26
CA ARG A 264 -35.68 -23.14 -21.63
C ARG A 264 -35.53 -22.62 -23.05
N TYR A 265 -34.31 -22.66 -23.59
CA TYR A 265 -33.91 -22.17 -24.90
C TYR A 265 -33.52 -23.29 -25.87
N ARG A 266 -33.77 -24.56 -25.54
CA ARG A 266 -33.39 -25.76 -26.32
C ARG A 266 -33.80 -25.78 -27.81
N ASP A 267 -34.80 -24.98 -28.19
CA ASP A 267 -35.25 -24.84 -29.57
C ASP A 267 -34.31 -23.92 -30.40
N GLN A 268 -33.32 -23.30 -29.76
CA GLN A 268 -32.21 -22.55 -30.37
C GLN A 268 -30.99 -23.45 -30.62
N PRO A 269 -30.02 -23.03 -31.46
CA PRO A 269 -28.72 -23.69 -31.56
C PRO A 269 -28.04 -23.78 -30.17
N VAL A 270 -27.40 -24.92 -29.86
CA VAL A 270 -26.89 -25.24 -28.50
C VAL A 270 -26.10 -24.09 -27.85
N ALA A 271 -25.11 -23.53 -28.56
CA ALA A 271 -24.30 -22.41 -28.06
C ALA A 271 -25.14 -21.17 -27.70
N LEU A 272 -26.20 -20.90 -28.47
CA LEU A 272 -27.11 -19.78 -28.22
C LEU A 272 -28.11 -20.08 -27.09
N ALA A 273 -28.55 -21.34 -26.96
CA ALA A 273 -29.38 -21.78 -25.85
C ALA A 273 -28.65 -21.62 -24.51
N HIS A 274 -27.37 -22.01 -24.45
CA HIS A 274 -26.55 -21.78 -23.26
C HIS A 274 -26.16 -20.30 -23.09
N PHE A 275 -25.90 -19.52 -24.14
CA PHE A 275 -25.70 -18.06 -24.02
C PHE A 275 -26.90 -17.37 -23.35
N PHE A 276 -28.13 -17.68 -23.75
CA PHE A 276 -29.33 -17.18 -23.08
C PHE A 276 -29.50 -17.73 -21.66
N GLY A 277 -29.18 -19.01 -21.42
CA GLY A 277 -29.16 -19.57 -20.07
C GLY A 277 -28.18 -18.87 -19.13
N MET A 278 -26.99 -18.50 -19.62
CA MET A 278 -26.01 -17.72 -18.85
C MET A 278 -26.55 -16.33 -18.48
N ILE A 279 -27.32 -15.69 -19.36
CA ILE A 279 -27.93 -14.38 -19.07
C ILE A 279 -29.09 -14.51 -18.07
N GLU A 280 -29.92 -15.56 -18.17
CA GLU A 280 -30.99 -15.83 -17.19
C GLU A 280 -30.41 -16.15 -15.80
N ASN A 281 -29.28 -16.86 -15.72
CA ASN A 281 -28.54 -17.08 -14.48
C ASN A 281 -27.97 -15.76 -13.89
N ILE A 282 -27.40 -14.87 -14.71
CA ILE A 282 -26.96 -13.54 -14.27
C ILE A 282 -28.15 -12.74 -13.69
N ASP A 283 -29.31 -12.77 -14.34
CA ASP A 283 -30.51 -12.09 -13.86
C ASP A 283 -30.96 -12.63 -12.50
N HIS A 284 -31.00 -13.96 -12.34
CA HIS A 284 -31.33 -14.60 -11.07
C HIS A 284 -30.37 -14.17 -9.94
N ASN A 285 -29.05 -14.23 -10.19
CA ASN A 285 -28.06 -13.82 -9.20
C ASN A 285 -28.06 -12.32 -8.90
N PHE A 286 -28.34 -11.48 -9.90
CA PHE A 286 -28.58 -10.05 -9.68
C PHE A 286 -29.82 -9.82 -8.82
N GLY A 287 -30.87 -10.64 -8.99
CA GLY A 287 -32.02 -10.71 -8.10
C GLY A 287 -31.65 -11.07 -6.66
N ARG A 288 -30.78 -12.08 -6.48
CA ARG A 288 -30.25 -12.49 -5.15
C ARG A 288 -29.48 -11.35 -4.48
N LEU A 289 -28.54 -10.73 -5.19
CA LEU A 289 -27.77 -9.57 -4.70
C LEU A 289 -28.67 -8.41 -4.29
N ARG A 290 -29.66 -8.05 -5.13
CA ARG A 290 -30.63 -7.00 -4.80
C ARG A 290 -31.48 -7.34 -3.58
N HIS A 291 -31.93 -8.58 -3.46
CA HIS A 291 -32.68 -9.04 -2.29
C HIS A 291 -31.83 -8.98 -1.03
N HIS A 292 -30.57 -9.43 -1.11
CA HIS A 292 -29.61 -9.39 -0.01
C HIS A 292 -29.39 -7.96 0.50
N LEU A 293 -29.05 -7.01 -0.39
CA LEU A 293 -28.88 -5.59 -0.04
C LEU A 293 -30.15 -5.00 0.61
N GLY A 294 -31.34 -5.47 0.22
CA GLY A 294 -32.61 -5.06 0.82
C GLY A 294 -32.83 -5.62 2.23
N GLU A 295 -32.57 -6.91 2.44
CA GLU A 295 -32.74 -7.57 3.75
C GLU A 295 -31.65 -7.16 4.76
N SER A 296 -30.42 -6.90 4.32
CA SER A 296 -29.33 -6.37 5.16
C SER A 296 -29.44 -4.86 5.44
N GLY A 297 -30.37 -4.17 4.77
CA GLY A 297 -30.59 -2.73 4.91
C GLY A 297 -29.60 -1.84 4.12
N LEU A 298 -28.58 -2.44 3.48
CA LEU A 298 -27.54 -1.74 2.72
C LEU A 298 -28.02 -1.08 1.44
N GLU A 299 -29.21 -1.44 0.93
CA GLU A 299 -29.77 -0.93 -0.33
C GLU A 299 -29.85 0.60 -0.37
N ASN A 300 -30.11 1.26 0.76
CA ASN A 300 -30.30 2.70 0.81
C ASN A 300 -29.01 3.48 0.52
N ASP A 301 -27.90 3.00 1.08
CA ASP A 301 -26.62 3.69 1.09
C ASP A 301 -25.62 3.12 0.06
N THR A 302 -26.08 2.15 -0.74
CA THR A 302 -25.32 1.56 -1.85
C THR A 302 -25.67 2.22 -3.20
N ILE A 303 -24.63 2.72 -3.88
CA ILE A 303 -24.63 2.96 -5.33
C ILE A 303 -24.57 1.60 -6.02
N LEU A 304 -25.70 1.11 -6.51
CA LEU A 304 -25.78 -0.08 -7.34
C LEU A 304 -25.81 0.31 -8.81
N MET A 305 -24.94 -0.31 -9.60
CA MET A 305 -24.82 -0.12 -11.04
C MET A 305 -24.86 -1.46 -11.78
N PHE A 306 -25.50 -1.47 -12.95
CA PHE A 306 -25.47 -2.59 -13.88
C PHE A 306 -25.10 -2.09 -15.28
N MET A 307 -24.11 -2.73 -15.92
CA MET A 307 -23.74 -2.52 -17.32
C MET A 307 -23.11 -3.77 -17.94
N THR A 308 -22.84 -3.71 -19.24
CA THR A 308 -22.02 -4.68 -19.98
C THR A 308 -20.75 -4.02 -20.51
N ASP A 309 -19.72 -4.79 -20.87
CA ASP A 309 -18.45 -4.27 -21.37
C ASP A 309 -18.39 -4.04 -22.89
N ASN A 310 -19.23 -4.69 -23.70
CA ASN A 310 -19.34 -4.47 -25.15
C ASN A 310 -20.67 -5.00 -25.73
N GLY A 311 -20.91 -4.77 -27.02
CA GLY A 311 -22.04 -5.37 -27.75
C GLY A 311 -22.08 -6.90 -27.73
N THR A 312 -23.21 -7.47 -28.13
CA THR A 312 -23.47 -8.93 -28.04
C THR A 312 -22.46 -9.76 -28.83
N ALA A 313 -22.04 -10.91 -28.32
CA ALA A 313 -21.27 -11.87 -29.12
C ALA A 313 -22.13 -12.59 -30.15
N ILE A 314 -23.24 -13.22 -29.73
CA ILE A 314 -24.03 -14.12 -30.58
C ILE A 314 -25.55 -13.96 -30.50
N GLY A 315 -26.08 -13.05 -29.68
CA GLY A 315 -27.53 -12.80 -29.55
C GLY A 315 -28.16 -12.05 -30.72
N HIS A 316 -27.37 -11.24 -31.44
CA HIS A 316 -27.86 -10.35 -32.52
C HIS A 316 -28.73 -11.00 -33.62
N PRO A 317 -28.58 -12.29 -34.02
CA PRO A 317 -29.43 -12.90 -35.04
C PRO A 317 -30.87 -13.15 -34.57
N VAL A 318 -31.11 -13.19 -33.24
CA VAL A 318 -32.44 -13.29 -32.65
C VAL A 318 -33.02 -11.91 -32.44
N PHE A 319 -32.28 -11.02 -31.77
CA PHE A 319 -32.77 -9.67 -31.47
C PHE A 319 -31.63 -8.68 -31.17
N ALA A 320 -31.46 -7.67 -32.02
CA ALA A 320 -30.46 -6.62 -31.85
C ALA A 320 -31.04 -5.28 -31.31
N ALA A 321 -32.28 -5.27 -30.80
CA ALA A 321 -33.03 -4.05 -30.42
C ALA A 321 -33.08 -2.96 -31.52
N GLY A 322 -32.97 -3.34 -32.80
CA GLY A 322 -32.93 -2.42 -33.93
C GLY A 322 -31.57 -1.73 -34.17
N LEU A 323 -30.53 -2.07 -33.42
CA LEU A 323 -29.18 -1.55 -33.59
C LEU A 323 -28.41 -2.36 -34.67
N ARG A 324 -27.43 -1.72 -35.30
CA ARG A 324 -26.53 -2.34 -36.30
C ARG A 324 -25.19 -2.71 -35.65
N GLY A 325 -24.63 -3.85 -36.03
CA GLY A 325 -23.36 -4.36 -35.49
C GLY A 325 -23.55 -5.26 -34.26
N HIS A 326 -22.43 -5.74 -33.75
CA HIS A 326 -22.28 -6.65 -32.60
C HIS A 326 -20.88 -6.43 -31.98
N LYS A 327 -20.41 -7.25 -31.03
CA LYS A 327 -19.05 -7.17 -30.46
C LYS A 327 -17.96 -6.87 -31.51
N ALA A 328 -17.03 -5.98 -31.17
CA ALA A 328 -15.95 -5.47 -32.02
C ALA A 328 -16.37 -4.64 -33.25
N SER A 329 -17.64 -4.21 -33.33
CA SER A 329 -18.16 -3.35 -34.39
C SER A 329 -18.16 -1.87 -33.99
N GLU A 330 -17.88 -1.01 -34.98
CA GLU A 330 -17.91 0.45 -34.90
C GLU A 330 -19.32 1.07 -35.02
N TYR A 331 -20.36 0.24 -35.05
CA TYR A 331 -21.76 0.63 -35.07
C TYR A 331 -22.40 0.42 -33.69
N GLU A 332 -23.55 1.05 -33.44
CA GLU A 332 -24.19 1.13 -32.12
C GLU A 332 -24.37 -0.24 -31.43
N GLY A 333 -24.66 -1.32 -32.17
CA GLY A 333 -24.80 -2.67 -31.62
C GLY A 333 -23.50 -3.30 -31.09
N GLY A 334 -22.35 -2.68 -31.36
CA GLY A 334 -21.04 -3.07 -30.84
C GLY A 334 -20.56 -2.27 -29.63
N HIS A 335 -21.03 -1.03 -29.44
CA HIS A 335 -20.52 -0.09 -28.43
C HIS A 335 -21.59 0.62 -27.59
N ARG A 336 -22.88 0.55 -27.93
CA ARG A 336 -23.97 1.04 -27.07
C ARG A 336 -24.31 -0.02 -26.02
N ALA A 337 -24.25 0.35 -24.75
CA ALA A 337 -24.47 -0.58 -23.63
C ALA A 337 -25.70 -0.18 -22.80
N PRO A 338 -26.44 -1.14 -22.23
CA PRO A 338 -27.33 -0.85 -21.11
C PRO A 338 -26.49 -0.32 -19.95
N PHE A 339 -26.95 0.77 -19.31
CA PHE A 339 -26.38 1.26 -18.06
C PHE A 339 -27.50 1.76 -17.16
N PHE A 340 -27.59 1.14 -15.99
CA PHE A 340 -28.56 1.45 -14.95
C PHE A 340 -27.82 1.87 -13.68
N PHE A 341 -28.23 2.99 -13.09
CA PHE A 341 -27.61 3.58 -11.89
C PHE A 341 -28.68 3.85 -10.85
N ARG A 342 -28.48 3.42 -9.60
CA ARG A 342 -29.42 3.68 -8.50
C ARG A 342 -28.68 3.92 -7.18
N TRP A 343 -29.07 4.98 -6.49
CA TRP A 343 -28.59 5.28 -5.13
C TRP A 343 -29.70 6.02 -4.34
N PRO A 344 -30.42 5.33 -3.42
CA PRO A 344 -31.53 5.92 -2.68
C PRO A 344 -31.17 7.10 -1.79
N ALA A 345 -30.15 6.99 -0.93
CA ALA A 345 -29.72 8.08 -0.06
C ALA A 345 -29.30 9.33 -0.84
N GLY A 346 -28.63 9.15 -1.98
CA GLY A 346 -28.28 10.23 -2.90
C GLY A 346 -29.44 10.84 -3.69
N GLY A 347 -30.68 10.33 -3.52
CA GLY A 347 -31.87 10.76 -4.26
C GLY A 347 -31.87 10.37 -5.74
N MET A 348 -30.97 9.46 -6.16
CA MET A 348 -30.77 9.03 -7.55
C MET A 348 -31.59 7.77 -7.82
N VAL A 349 -32.91 7.94 -7.81
CA VAL A 349 -33.90 6.86 -7.89
C VAL A 349 -35.06 7.17 -8.83
N GLY A 350 -35.81 6.10 -9.15
CA GLY A 350 -37.03 6.10 -9.93
C GLY A 350 -36.75 6.15 -11.43
N PRO A 351 -37.72 5.70 -12.24
CA PRO A 351 -37.54 5.56 -13.68
C PRO A 351 -37.31 6.93 -14.33
N HIS A 352 -36.05 7.20 -14.66
CA HIS A 352 -35.62 8.40 -15.36
C HIS A 352 -34.64 8.01 -16.46
N ALA A 353 -34.98 8.35 -17.70
CA ALA A 353 -34.16 8.03 -18.86
C ALA A 353 -33.29 9.22 -19.25
N ILE A 354 -31.98 9.12 -19.00
CA ILE A 354 -30.99 10.08 -19.48
C ILE A 354 -30.75 9.81 -20.97
N ARG A 355 -30.74 10.87 -21.78
CA ARG A 355 -30.56 10.81 -23.25
C ARG A 355 -29.25 11.46 -23.71
N GLN A 356 -28.59 12.16 -22.80
CA GLN A 356 -27.30 12.81 -22.99
C GLN A 356 -26.22 11.77 -23.27
N LEU A 357 -25.26 12.14 -24.14
CA LEU A 357 -24.13 11.29 -24.47
C LEU A 357 -23.20 11.08 -23.27
N ALA A 358 -23.09 9.82 -22.85
CA ALA A 358 -22.28 9.36 -21.72
C ALA A 358 -21.53 8.08 -22.10
N ALA A 359 -20.46 7.76 -21.39
CA ALA A 359 -19.68 6.55 -21.60
C ALA A 359 -18.98 6.06 -20.32
N HIS A 360 -18.48 4.83 -20.38
CA HIS A 360 -17.67 4.19 -19.34
C HIS A 360 -16.51 5.05 -18.77
N VAL A 361 -15.84 5.88 -19.57
CA VAL A 361 -14.80 6.83 -19.08
C VAL A 361 -15.33 7.82 -18.04
N ASP A 362 -16.64 8.07 -18.01
CA ASP A 362 -17.27 8.99 -17.07
C ASP A 362 -17.48 8.37 -15.68
N ILE A 363 -17.40 7.04 -15.55
CA ILE A 363 -17.75 6.34 -14.30
C ILE A 363 -16.75 6.66 -13.18
N ALA A 364 -15.45 6.49 -13.40
CA ALA A 364 -14.44 6.81 -12.38
C ALA A 364 -14.56 8.25 -11.82
N PRO A 365 -14.58 9.34 -12.63
CA PRO A 365 -14.79 10.68 -12.10
C PRO A 365 -16.18 10.89 -11.48
N THR A 366 -17.22 10.15 -11.90
CA THR A 366 -18.54 10.18 -11.25
C THR A 366 -18.48 9.60 -9.84
N LEU A 367 -17.89 8.42 -9.67
CA LEU A 367 -17.83 7.76 -8.36
C LEU A 367 -17.09 8.61 -7.33
N LEU A 368 -15.96 9.21 -7.73
CA LEU A 368 -15.18 10.10 -6.87
C LEU A 368 -15.97 11.36 -6.49
N ASP A 369 -16.65 12.02 -7.44
CA ASP A 369 -17.49 13.20 -7.17
C ASP A 369 -18.70 12.86 -6.27
N LEU A 370 -19.33 11.71 -6.48
CA LEU A 370 -20.46 11.25 -5.65
C LEU A 370 -20.04 10.90 -4.22
N ALA A 371 -18.89 10.25 -4.04
CA ALA A 371 -18.29 9.97 -2.73
C ALA A 371 -17.57 11.19 -2.11
N GLY A 372 -17.52 12.34 -2.79
CA GLY A 372 -16.83 13.55 -2.31
C GLY A 372 -15.28 13.46 -2.34
N ILE A 373 -14.73 12.37 -2.87
CA ILE A 373 -13.30 12.07 -2.88
C ILE A 373 -12.60 12.95 -3.91
N ARG A 374 -11.51 13.60 -3.49
CA ARG A 374 -10.58 14.29 -4.38
C ARG A 374 -9.29 13.47 -4.47
N PRO A 375 -8.89 12.99 -5.66
CA PRO A 375 -7.62 12.29 -5.81
C PRO A 375 -6.45 13.19 -5.41
N LYS A 376 -5.45 12.61 -4.74
CA LYS A 376 -4.30 13.36 -4.17
C LYS A 376 -3.42 14.02 -5.22
N ALA A 377 -3.46 13.54 -6.46
CA ALA A 377 -2.87 14.17 -7.64
C ALA A 377 -3.96 14.59 -8.62
N ALA A 378 -3.70 15.64 -9.40
CA ALA A 378 -4.58 16.07 -10.48
C ALA A 378 -4.48 15.08 -11.67
N LEU A 379 -5.23 13.97 -11.58
CA LEU A 379 -5.32 12.98 -12.65
C LEU A 379 -6.08 13.56 -13.86
N PRO A 380 -5.52 13.53 -15.08
CA PRO A 380 -6.21 14.03 -16.26
C PRO A 380 -7.19 12.97 -16.78
N PHE A 381 -8.41 12.98 -16.25
CA PHE A 381 -9.52 12.19 -16.78
C PHE A 381 -9.91 12.66 -18.20
N ASP A 382 -10.21 11.72 -19.09
CA ASP A 382 -10.87 12.03 -20.39
C ASP A 382 -12.41 12.04 -20.23
N GLY A 383 -12.94 11.37 -19.20
CA GLY A 383 -14.35 11.44 -18.81
C GLY A 383 -14.71 12.61 -17.89
N VAL A 384 -16.00 12.81 -17.68
CA VAL A 384 -16.56 13.86 -16.79
C VAL A 384 -17.59 13.28 -15.84
N SER A 385 -17.76 13.85 -14.65
CA SER A 385 -18.78 13.37 -13.70
C SER A 385 -20.20 13.50 -14.28
N LEU A 386 -20.96 12.40 -14.22
CA LEU A 386 -22.37 12.30 -14.58
C LEU A 386 -23.30 12.85 -13.49
N ARG A 387 -22.77 13.27 -12.32
CA ARG A 387 -23.55 13.81 -11.19
C ARG A 387 -24.58 14.86 -11.58
N PRO A 388 -24.32 15.83 -12.49
CA PRO A 388 -25.35 16.78 -12.93
C PRO A 388 -26.53 16.10 -13.62
N LEU A 389 -26.30 15.07 -14.44
CA LEU A 389 -27.37 14.32 -15.10
C LEU A 389 -28.14 13.46 -14.10
N LEU A 390 -27.44 12.73 -13.22
CA LEU A 390 -28.05 11.91 -12.18
C LEU A 390 -28.93 12.74 -11.23
N GLN A 391 -28.54 13.98 -10.93
CA GLN A 391 -29.32 14.93 -10.13
C GLN A 391 -30.39 15.70 -10.93
N ARG A 392 -30.64 15.36 -12.20
CA ARG A 392 -31.59 16.03 -13.12
C ARG A 392 -31.32 17.53 -13.31
N ARG A 393 -30.03 17.90 -13.25
CA ARG A 393 -29.47 19.25 -13.48
C ARG A 393 -28.78 19.30 -14.84
N GLU A 394 -29.50 18.86 -15.87
CA GLU A 394 -29.02 18.75 -17.27
C GLU A 394 -28.65 20.10 -17.92
N ALA A 395 -29.06 21.22 -17.31
CA ALA A 395 -28.82 22.57 -17.81
C ALA A 395 -27.31 22.89 -17.83
N GLY A 396 -26.74 22.97 -19.03
CA GLY A 396 -25.31 23.23 -19.24
C GLY A 396 -24.46 21.98 -19.45
N TRP A 397 -25.06 20.79 -19.61
CA TRP A 397 -24.32 19.62 -20.08
C TRP A 397 -23.68 19.90 -21.45
N PRO A 398 -22.36 19.69 -21.62
CA PRO A 398 -21.68 19.99 -22.87
C PRO A 398 -22.05 18.96 -23.96
N ASP A 399 -22.28 19.44 -25.18
CA ASP A 399 -22.11 18.58 -26.36
C ASP A 399 -20.60 18.42 -26.56
N ARG A 400 -20.11 17.18 -26.44
CA ARG A 400 -18.69 16.83 -26.47
C ARG A 400 -18.48 15.68 -27.46
N PRO A 401 -17.44 15.72 -28.29
CA PRO A 401 -17.09 14.58 -29.12
C PRO A 401 -16.56 13.45 -28.23
N MET A 402 -17.00 12.23 -28.51
CA MET A 402 -16.45 11.01 -27.93
C MET A 402 -16.03 10.07 -29.06
N VAL A 403 -14.91 9.38 -28.91
CA VAL A 403 -14.43 8.41 -29.89
C VAL A 403 -14.40 7.04 -29.24
N VAL A 404 -14.85 6.03 -29.99
CA VAL A 404 -14.62 4.62 -29.70
C VAL A 404 -14.07 3.95 -30.95
N ASP A 405 -13.12 3.03 -30.81
CA ASP A 405 -12.61 2.26 -31.94
C ASP A 405 -12.30 0.80 -31.61
N SER A 406 -12.14 -0.03 -32.64
CA SER A 406 -11.68 -1.41 -32.49
C SER A 406 -10.37 -1.59 -33.23
N GLN A 407 -9.27 -1.19 -32.59
CA GLN A 407 -7.92 -1.33 -33.18
C GLN A 407 -7.58 -2.80 -33.41
N ARG A 408 -7.48 -3.63 -32.37
CA ARG A 408 -7.21 -5.09 -32.48
C ARG A 408 -6.03 -5.43 -33.41
N ILE A 409 -4.97 -4.61 -33.31
CA ILE A 409 -3.69 -4.72 -34.01
C ILE A 409 -2.58 -4.21 -33.08
N LEU A 410 -1.32 -4.55 -33.37
CA LEU A 410 -0.18 -4.15 -32.54
C LEU A 410 -0.02 -2.63 -32.44
N GLU A 411 -0.01 -1.95 -33.59
CA GLU A 411 0.15 -0.50 -33.72
C GLU A 411 -1.14 0.15 -34.22
N PRO A 412 -1.77 1.07 -33.47
CA PRO A 412 -3.04 1.70 -33.86
C PRO A 412 -3.00 2.37 -35.23
N ARG A 413 -4.13 2.34 -35.94
CA ARG A 413 -4.30 2.99 -37.24
C ARG A 413 -5.48 3.96 -37.24
N LYS A 414 -5.24 5.15 -37.80
CA LYS A 414 -6.28 6.17 -38.03
C LYS A 414 -7.50 5.57 -38.74
N TRP A 415 -8.68 5.98 -38.28
CA TRP A 415 -9.98 5.64 -38.84
C TRP A 415 -10.29 4.13 -38.92
N LYS A 416 -9.57 3.29 -38.18
CA LYS A 416 -9.81 1.83 -38.17
C LYS A 416 -10.98 1.48 -37.25
N GLN A 417 -12.15 1.19 -37.84
CA GLN A 417 -13.34 0.75 -37.10
C GLN A 417 -13.65 1.70 -35.95
N SER A 418 -13.78 2.99 -36.28
CA SER A 418 -13.94 4.07 -35.32
C SER A 418 -15.29 4.77 -35.48
N SER A 419 -15.93 5.11 -34.36
CA SER A 419 -17.15 5.91 -34.30
C SER A 419 -16.86 7.21 -33.56
N VAL A 420 -17.02 8.35 -34.23
CA VAL A 420 -16.97 9.68 -33.59
C VAL A 420 -18.39 10.11 -33.29
N MET A 421 -18.65 10.41 -32.03
CA MET A 421 -19.99 10.56 -31.48
C MET A 421 -20.18 11.96 -30.92
N SER A 422 -21.23 12.65 -31.33
CA SER A 422 -21.79 13.80 -30.60
C SER A 422 -23.18 13.44 -30.07
N GLN A 423 -23.89 14.38 -29.45
CA GLN A 423 -25.23 14.13 -28.92
C GLN A 423 -26.19 13.51 -29.96
N ARG A 424 -26.10 13.93 -31.23
CA ARG A 424 -27.01 13.52 -32.32
C ARG A 424 -26.37 12.70 -33.44
N TRP A 425 -25.05 12.83 -33.63
CA TRP A 425 -24.39 12.30 -34.83
C TRP A 425 -23.43 11.16 -34.52
N ARG A 426 -23.28 10.26 -35.49
CA ARG A 426 -22.23 9.22 -35.54
C ARG A 426 -21.50 9.33 -36.87
N LEU A 427 -20.22 9.72 -36.83
CA LEU A 427 -19.33 9.65 -37.99
C LEU A 427 -18.53 8.34 -37.89
N VAL A 428 -18.90 7.37 -38.72
CA VAL A 428 -18.31 6.04 -38.76
C VAL A 428 -17.19 5.99 -39.81
N ASN A 429 -16.02 5.50 -39.40
CA ASN A 429 -14.79 5.36 -40.20
C ASN A 429 -14.36 6.65 -40.93
N GLY A 430 -14.83 7.81 -40.47
CA GLY A 430 -14.58 9.10 -41.09
C GLY A 430 -15.35 9.35 -42.40
N THR A 431 -16.23 8.44 -42.83
CA THR A 431 -16.86 8.46 -44.16
C THR A 431 -18.39 8.42 -44.15
N GLU A 432 -19.01 7.74 -43.20
CA GLU A 432 -20.47 7.56 -43.13
C GLU A 432 -21.02 8.38 -41.96
N LEU A 433 -22.12 9.13 -42.14
CA LEU A 433 -22.71 9.95 -41.09
C LEU A 433 -24.16 9.54 -40.84
N TYR A 434 -24.49 9.25 -39.58
CA TYR A 434 -25.83 8.83 -39.17
C TYR A 434 -26.43 9.79 -38.12
N ASP A 435 -27.72 10.09 -38.28
CA ASP A 435 -28.54 10.88 -37.35
C ASP A 435 -29.26 9.94 -36.38
N ILE A 436 -28.73 9.73 -35.17
CA ILE A 436 -29.25 8.67 -34.28
C ILE A 436 -30.60 8.98 -33.65
N GLU A 437 -31.11 10.21 -33.81
CA GLU A 437 -32.49 10.54 -33.42
C GLU A 437 -33.50 10.07 -34.47
N ALA A 438 -33.14 10.12 -35.75
CA ALA A 438 -34.00 9.73 -36.86
C ALA A 438 -33.75 8.30 -37.37
N ASP A 439 -32.55 7.75 -37.13
CA ASP A 439 -32.08 6.46 -37.60
C ASP A 439 -31.14 5.77 -36.58
N PRO A 440 -31.65 5.31 -35.42
CA PRO A 440 -30.84 4.60 -34.41
C PRO A 440 -30.17 3.32 -34.94
N GLY A 441 -30.74 2.72 -36.00
CA GLY A 441 -30.23 1.51 -36.65
C GLY A 441 -29.16 1.75 -37.71
N GLN A 442 -28.75 3.01 -37.95
CA GLN A 442 -27.69 3.37 -38.89
C GLN A 442 -27.86 2.72 -40.28
N ALA A 443 -29.07 2.86 -40.84
CA ALA A 443 -29.47 2.31 -42.15
C ALA A 443 -29.38 3.35 -43.29
N ARG A 444 -29.24 4.64 -42.98
CA ARG A 444 -29.27 5.76 -43.94
C ARG A 444 -28.10 6.72 -43.70
N ASP A 445 -27.01 6.50 -44.42
CA ASP A 445 -25.92 7.48 -44.49
C ASP A 445 -26.43 8.81 -45.08
N VAL A 446 -26.15 9.91 -44.36
CA VAL A 446 -26.48 11.28 -44.74
C VAL A 446 -25.25 12.18 -44.87
N ALA A 447 -24.02 11.64 -44.87
CA ALA A 447 -22.77 12.39 -44.96
C ALA A 447 -22.76 13.39 -46.13
N GLY A 448 -23.21 12.96 -47.32
CA GLY A 448 -23.30 13.80 -48.51
C GLY A 448 -24.31 14.97 -48.43
N ARG A 449 -25.14 15.04 -47.39
CA ARG A 449 -26.10 16.13 -47.11
C ARG A 449 -25.65 17.06 -45.98
N HIS A 450 -24.70 16.62 -45.15
CA HIS A 450 -24.20 17.35 -43.97
C HIS A 450 -22.65 17.40 -43.97
N PRO A 451 -22.01 17.93 -45.04
CA PRO A 451 -20.54 17.95 -45.15
C PRO A 451 -19.87 18.84 -44.10
N ASP A 452 -20.60 19.80 -43.54
CA ASP A 452 -20.23 20.63 -42.40
C ASP A 452 -20.10 19.82 -41.10
N VAL A 453 -21.08 18.97 -40.80
CA VAL A 453 -21.05 18.07 -39.64
C VAL A 453 -19.94 17.03 -39.79
N VAL A 454 -19.76 16.47 -41.00
CA VAL A 454 -18.64 15.56 -41.31
C VAL A 454 -17.29 16.26 -41.12
N GLY A 455 -17.17 17.54 -41.49
CA GLY A 455 -15.97 18.34 -41.24
C GLY A 455 -15.65 18.45 -39.74
N SER A 456 -16.61 18.94 -38.95
CA SER A 456 -16.44 19.10 -37.50
C SER A 456 -16.02 17.81 -36.80
N LEU A 457 -16.72 16.69 -37.05
CA LEU A 457 -16.42 15.42 -36.40
C LEU A 457 -15.08 14.79 -36.89
N ARG A 458 -14.57 15.19 -38.05
CA ARG A 458 -13.20 14.85 -38.47
C ARG A 458 -12.17 15.67 -37.72
N ASP A 459 -12.41 16.96 -37.53
CA ASP A 459 -11.51 17.82 -36.75
C ASP A 459 -11.45 17.37 -35.28
N ASP A 460 -12.58 16.96 -34.70
CA ASP A 460 -12.67 16.36 -33.36
C ASP A 460 -11.84 15.06 -33.25
N TYR A 461 -11.97 14.16 -34.23
CA TYR A 461 -11.18 12.92 -34.28
C TYR A 461 -9.68 13.20 -34.44
N GLU A 462 -9.31 14.14 -35.30
CA GLU A 462 -7.92 14.50 -35.52
C GLU A 462 -7.31 15.13 -34.25
N ALA A 463 -8.07 15.93 -33.50
CA ALA A 463 -7.66 16.44 -32.19
C ALA A 463 -7.44 15.29 -31.17
N TRP A 464 -8.41 14.38 -31.03
CA TRP A 464 -8.31 13.18 -30.19
C TRP A 464 -7.10 12.32 -30.56
N TRP A 465 -6.95 11.96 -31.84
CA TRP A 465 -5.86 11.13 -32.33
C TRP A 465 -4.50 11.78 -32.08
N ASN A 466 -4.34 13.07 -32.37
CA ASN A 466 -3.06 13.77 -32.17
C ASN A 466 -2.69 13.87 -30.67
N GLY A 467 -3.69 13.87 -29.77
CA GLY A 467 -3.49 13.78 -28.32
C GLY A 467 -3.17 12.38 -27.80
N LEU A 468 -3.24 11.34 -28.63
CA LEU A 468 -2.94 9.94 -28.28
C LEU A 468 -1.69 9.39 -28.98
N ALA A 469 -1.49 9.75 -30.25
CA ALA A 469 -0.45 9.19 -31.10
C ALA A 469 0.98 9.22 -30.54
N PRO A 470 1.44 10.26 -29.81
CA PRO A 470 2.75 10.25 -29.16
C PRO A 470 2.91 9.14 -28.13
N THR A 471 1.81 8.67 -27.52
CA THR A 471 1.83 7.65 -26.48
C THR A 471 1.95 6.23 -27.03
N PHE A 472 1.61 5.94 -28.29
CA PHE A 472 1.52 4.55 -28.78
C PHE A 472 2.86 3.80 -28.78
N ALA A 473 3.99 4.54 -28.85
CA ALA A 473 5.33 3.96 -28.72
C ALA A 473 5.64 3.43 -27.31
N ASP A 474 4.99 3.96 -26.27
CA ASP A 474 5.17 3.48 -24.91
C ASP A 474 4.49 2.11 -24.72
N THR A 475 5.29 1.11 -24.41
CA THR A 475 4.88 -0.29 -24.35
C THR A 475 4.89 -0.77 -22.91
N PRO A 476 3.74 -1.23 -22.36
CA PRO A 476 3.69 -1.87 -21.04
C PRO A 476 4.70 -3.02 -20.92
N ARG A 477 5.33 -3.15 -19.76
CA ARG A 477 6.37 -4.15 -19.48
C ARG A 477 6.04 -4.98 -18.25
N ILE A 478 6.17 -6.29 -18.38
CA ILE A 478 6.09 -7.22 -17.25
C ILE A 478 7.36 -7.05 -16.43
N VAL A 479 7.20 -6.73 -15.14
CA VAL A 479 8.34 -6.45 -14.25
C VAL A 479 8.81 -7.74 -13.60
N ILE A 480 10.11 -8.02 -13.74
CA ILE A 480 10.79 -9.14 -13.10
C ILE A 480 11.42 -8.64 -11.79
N ASP A 481 10.68 -8.80 -10.70
CA ASP A 481 11.18 -8.66 -9.33
C ASP A 481 10.68 -9.84 -8.48
N SER A 482 11.60 -10.74 -8.11
CA SER A 482 11.28 -11.92 -7.30
C SER A 482 10.87 -11.62 -5.85
N ARG A 483 10.92 -10.36 -5.39
CA ARG A 483 10.29 -9.91 -4.13
C ARG A 483 8.79 -9.66 -4.29
N ARG A 484 8.37 -9.11 -5.43
CA ARG A 484 6.95 -8.81 -5.76
C ARG A 484 6.22 -10.00 -6.37
N GLN A 485 6.98 -10.85 -7.06
CA GLN A 485 6.51 -12.08 -7.66
C GLN A 485 7.68 -13.04 -7.89
N TYR A 486 7.92 -13.97 -6.95
CA TYR A 486 9.03 -14.94 -6.99
C TYR A 486 9.23 -15.64 -8.35
N MET A 487 8.12 -16.06 -8.97
CA MET A 487 8.09 -16.68 -10.29
C MET A 487 7.22 -15.86 -11.24
N THR A 488 7.85 -15.19 -12.21
CA THR A 488 7.15 -14.52 -13.33
C THR A 488 6.72 -15.56 -14.36
N ARG A 489 5.43 -15.61 -14.73
CA ARG A 489 4.89 -16.53 -15.74
C ARG A 489 4.52 -15.76 -17.01
N LEU A 490 5.36 -15.83 -18.03
CA LEU A 490 5.06 -15.25 -19.33
C LEU A 490 4.21 -16.21 -20.17
N VAL A 491 3.11 -15.71 -20.74
CA VAL A 491 2.22 -16.46 -21.64
C VAL A 491 2.09 -15.77 -22.99
N THR A 492 2.00 -16.51 -24.08
CA THR A 492 2.04 -15.90 -25.44
C THR A 492 0.85 -15.01 -25.77
N GLY A 493 -0.27 -15.09 -25.04
CA GLY A 493 -1.36 -14.11 -25.15
C GLY A 493 -0.92 -12.66 -24.85
N GLU A 494 0.11 -12.49 -24.03
CA GLU A 494 0.65 -11.20 -23.56
C GLU A 494 1.94 -10.76 -24.28
N CYS A 495 2.50 -11.55 -25.21
CA CYS A 495 3.65 -11.12 -26.01
C CYS A 495 3.23 -10.13 -27.11
N LEU A 496 4.09 -9.19 -27.48
CA LEU A 496 3.91 -8.40 -28.70
C LEU A 496 3.99 -9.31 -29.91
N SER A 497 3.07 -9.15 -30.86
CA SER A 497 3.11 -9.81 -32.17
C SER A 497 2.36 -8.97 -33.20
N SER A 498 2.80 -8.98 -34.45
CA SER A 498 2.09 -8.35 -35.57
C SER A 498 0.75 -9.03 -35.91
N GLY A 499 0.55 -10.26 -35.43
CA GLY A 499 -0.70 -11.02 -35.55
C GLY A 499 -1.41 -11.24 -34.22
N LEU A 500 -2.45 -12.09 -34.24
CA LEU A 500 -3.00 -12.64 -32.99
C LEU A 500 -2.09 -13.80 -32.54
N PRO A 501 -1.39 -13.69 -31.38
CA PRO A 501 -0.57 -14.79 -30.87
C PRO A 501 -1.45 -15.95 -30.39
N ALA A 502 -0.84 -17.00 -29.84
CA ALA A 502 -1.57 -18.15 -29.29
C ALA A 502 -2.33 -17.78 -27.99
N TRP A 503 -3.48 -17.12 -28.17
CA TRP A 503 -4.25 -16.48 -27.09
C TRP A 503 -5.02 -17.45 -26.16
N GLY A 504 -5.30 -18.68 -26.59
CA GLY A 504 -6.14 -19.62 -25.85
C GLY A 504 -5.63 -21.06 -25.95
N GLN A 505 -6.05 -21.89 -25.01
CA GLN A 505 -5.52 -23.25 -24.80
C GLN A 505 -5.76 -24.18 -26.00
N ALA A 506 -6.80 -23.93 -26.80
CA ALA A 506 -7.03 -24.61 -28.07
C ALA A 506 -5.89 -24.42 -29.09
N HIS A 507 -5.15 -23.30 -29.05
CA HIS A 507 -3.97 -23.07 -29.91
C HIS A 507 -2.76 -23.89 -29.44
N VAL A 508 -2.58 -24.01 -28.12
CA VAL A 508 -1.55 -24.87 -27.49
C VAL A 508 -1.80 -26.34 -27.83
N ARG A 509 -3.06 -26.79 -27.70
CA ARG A 509 -3.51 -28.13 -28.11
C ARG A 509 -3.21 -28.37 -29.59
N ALA A 510 -3.67 -27.49 -30.47
CA ALA A 510 -3.47 -27.65 -31.91
C ALA A 510 -2.01 -27.49 -32.38
N ALA A 511 -1.05 -27.21 -31.49
CA ALA A 511 0.35 -26.93 -31.84
C ALA A 511 0.48 -25.80 -32.88
N ARG A 512 -0.33 -24.73 -32.78
CA ARG A 512 -0.40 -23.66 -33.80
C ARG A 512 -0.04 -22.28 -33.26
N GLN A 513 0.74 -21.56 -34.06
CA GLN A 513 0.72 -20.10 -34.14
C GLN A 513 -0.16 -19.69 -35.34
N ARG A 514 -1.02 -18.66 -35.19
CA ARG A 514 -1.90 -18.22 -36.31
C ARG A 514 -1.18 -17.28 -37.29
N VAL A 515 -0.35 -16.36 -36.76
CA VAL A 515 0.52 -15.38 -37.46
C VAL A 515 1.61 -14.94 -36.47
N VAL A 516 2.80 -14.43 -36.82
CA VAL A 516 3.87 -14.93 -37.73
C VAL A 516 5.19 -14.57 -37.01
N ASP A 517 6.06 -15.55 -36.74
CA ASP A 517 7.50 -15.44 -36.39
C ASP A 517 8.01 -14.45 -35.29
N ASP A 518 7.15 -13.65 -34.63
CA ASP A 518 7.59 -12.42 -33.93
C ASP A 518 7.12 -12.24 -32.45
N CYS A 519 6.65 -13.30 -31.79
CA CYS A 519 6.15 -13.22 -30.41
C CYS A 519 7.26 -12.87 -29.39
N ALA A 520 7.23 -11.63 -28.89
CA ALA A 520 8.23 -11.10 -27.96
C ALA A 520 7.59 -10.43 -26.73
N TRP A 521 7.90 -10.91 -25.52
CA TRP A 521 7.47 -10.26 -24.28
C TRP A 521 8.35 -9.04 -23.99
N ALA A 522 7.72 -7.90 -23.73
CA ALA A 522 8.41 -6.72 -23.22
C ALA A 522 8.53 -6.85 -21.70
N VAL A 523 9.77 -6.91 -21.20
CA VAL A 523 10.06 -7.07 -19.77
C VAL A 523 10.89 -5.91 -19.22
N ASP A 524 10.84 -5.70 -17.91
CA ASP A 524 11.72 -4.78 -17.19
C ASP A 524 12.29 -5.50 -15.96
N VAL A 525 13.61 -5.63 -15.87
CA VAL A 525 14.26 -6.35 -14.75
C VAL A 525 14.54 -5.35 -13.64
N GLU A 526 13.77 -5.40 -12.56
CA GLU A 526 14.03 -4.59 -11.36
C GLU A 526 14.92 -5.35 -10.36
N ARG A 527 14.83 -6.69 -10.27
CA ARG A 527 15.74 -7.52 -9.46
C ARG A 527 16.66 -8.38 -10.34
N PRO A 528 17.91 -7.94 -10.60
CA PRO A 528 18.89 -8.71 -11.36
C PRO A 528 19.44 -9.91 -10.58
N GLY A 529 20.26 -10.73 -11.23
CA GLY A 529 20.95 -11.88 -10.66
C GLY A 529 20.81 -13.14 -11.51
N PRO A 530 21.21 -14.31 -10.97
CA PRO A 530 21.07 -15.59 -11.66
C PRO A 530 19.62 -16.08 -11.56
N TYR A 531 19.02 -16.40 -12.70
CA TYR A 531 17.66 -16.93 -12.82
C TYR A 531 17.65 -18.22 -13.63
N ILE A 532 16.71 -19.11 -13.30
CA ILE A 532 16.29 -20.18 -14.18
C ILE A 532 15.12 -19.68 -15.02
N VAL A 533 15.26 -19.79 -16.34
CA VAL A 533 14.15 -19.64 -17.30
C VAL A 533 13.74 -21.04 -17.74
N GLU A 534 12.50 -21.43 -17.45
CA GLU A 534 11.92 -22.71 -17.82
C GLU A 534 10.88 -22.49 -18.94
N LEU A 535 11.18 -22.97 -20.14
CA LEU A 535 10.25 -22.97 -21.28
C LEU A 535 9.42 -24.26 -21.27
N ARG A 536 8.10 -24.14 -21.40
CA ARG A 536 7.19 -25.30 -21.47
C ARG A 536 6.07 -25.08 -22.47
N ARG A 537 5.83 -26.07 -23.33
CA ARG A 537 4.66 -26.08 -24.23
C ARG A 537 3.35 -26.15 -23.46
N TRP A 538 3.30 -27.02 -22.47
CA TRP A 538 2.16 -27.23 -21.59
C TRP A 538 2.39 -26.52 -20.26
N PRO A 539 1.36 -25.99 -19.60
CA PRO A 539 1.58 -25.26 -18.36
C PRO A 539 2.01 -26.20 -17.22
N ARG A 540 2.60 -25.62 -16.16
CA ARG A 540 3.18 -26.38 -15.03
C ARG A 540 2.18 -27.35 -14.40
N GLU A 541 0.93 -26.91 -14.20
CA GLU A 541 -0.16 -27.69 -13.60
C GLU A 541 -0.59 -28.92 -14.42
N LEU A 542 -0.33 -28.96 -15.73
CA LEU A 542 -0.56 -30.17 -16.54
C LEU A 542 0.65 -31.12 -16.52
N ASN A 543 1.84 -30.58 -16.27
CA ASN A 543 3.11 -31.31 -16.16
C ASN A 543 3.39 -32.36 -17.27
N HIS A 544 3.05 -32.03 -18.52
CA HIS A 544 3.08 -32.96 -19.66
C HIS A 544 4.31 -32.77 -20.57
N PRO A 545 4.87 -33.81 -21.23
CA PRO A 545 6.04 -33.68 -22.09
C PRO A 545 5.82 -32.73 -23.28
N ILE A 546 6.83 -31.92 -23.62
CA ILE A 546 6.78 -30.91 -24.70
C ILE A 546 6.35 -31.54 -26.03
N ARG A 547 6.90 -32.72 -26.33
CA ARG A 547 6.68 -33.42 -27.60
C ARG A 547 5.33 -34.14 -27.69
N ALA A 548 4.76 -34.52 -26.56
CA ALA A 548 3.58 -35.37 -26.52
C ALA A 548 2.32 -34.64 -27.03
N GLY A 549 1.44 -35.39 -27.68
CA GLY A 549 0.04 -34.99 -27.85
C GLY A 549 -0.74 -35.19 -26.56
N LEU A 550 -1.96 -34.66 -26.48
CA LEU A 550 -2.82 -34.72 -25.29
C LEU A 550 -4.19 -35.32 -25.68
N PRO A 551 -4.84 -36.16 -24.86
CA PRO A 551 -6.21 -36.58 -25.15
C PRO A 551 -7.19 -35.39 -25.15
N PRO A 552 -8.37 -35.55 -25.79
CA PRO A 552 -9.52 -34.70 -25.51
C PRO A 552 -9.79 -34.61 -24.00
N GLY A 553 -10.22 -33.45 -23.52
CA GLY A 553 -10.81 -33.35 -22.18
C GLY A 553 -12.22 -33.97 -22.16
N GLU A 554 -12.69 -34.36 -20.98
CA GLU A 554 -14.06 -34.84 -20.82
C GLU A 554 -15.10 -33.85 -21.38
N PRO A 555 -16.13 -34.30 -22.12
CA PRO A 555 -17.19 -33.45 -22.64
C PRO A 555 -17.99 -32.80 -21.52
N ILE A 556 -18.45 -31.57 -21.76
CA ILE A 556 -19.32 -30.81 -20.84
C ILE A 556 -20.61 -30.35 -21.54
N PRO A 557 -21.68 -30.06 -20.80
CA PRO A 557 -22.82 -29.29 -21.32
C PRO A 557 -22.37 -27.99 -21.99
N GLY A 558 -23.14 -27.48 -22.97
CA GLY A 558 -22.78 -26.27 -23.73
C GLY A 558 -22.36 -26.52 -25.19
N GLY A 559 -21.95 -27.75 -25.50
CA GLY A 559 -21.36 -28.10 -26.80
C GLY A 559 -19.84 -27.93 -26.81
N PRO A 560 -19.19 -27.98 -27.99
CA PRO A 560 -17.74 -28.05 -28.09
C PRO A 560 -17.03 -26.81 -27.53
N THR A 561 -16.00 -27.05 -26.74
CA THR A 561 -15.18 -26.05 -26.06
C THR A 561 -13.69 -26.16 -26.49
N HIS A 562 -12.80 -25.45 -25.81
CA HIS A 562 -11.36 -25.49 -26.10
C HIS A 562 -10.68 -26.81 -25.69
N ARG A 563 -11.32 -27.65 -24.85
CA ARG A 563 -10.74 -28.92 -24.35
C ARG A 563 -11.08 -30.14 -25.22
N ASP A 564 -12.14 -30.07 -26.03
CA ASP A 564 -12.63 -31.17 -26.88
C ASP A 564 -11.64 -31.62 -27.97
N PRO A 565 -10.86 -30.73 -28.63
CA PRO A 565 -9.84 -31.19 -29.57
C PRO A 565 -8.69 -31.92 -28.85
N PRO A 566 -8.19 -33.04 -29.39
CA PRO A 566 -6.94 -33.62 -28.91
C PRO A 566 -5.79 -32.64 -29.13
N GLY A 567 -4.80 -32.68 -28.24
CA GLY A 567 -3.52 -32.01 -28.45
C GLY A 567 -2.71 -32.74 -29.51
N GLU A 568 -2.32 -32.04 -30.57
CA GLU A 568 -1.40 -32.53 -31.60
C GLU A 568 0.00 -32.74 -30.97
N SER A 569 0.76 -33.75 -31.39
CA SER A 569 2.17 -33.90 -30.99
C SER A 569 3.05 -32.94 -31.80
N PHE A 570 4.21 -32.56 -31.26
CA PHE A 570 5.17 -31.72 -31.98
C PHE A 570 6.60 -32.18 -31.67
N ALA A 571 7.35 -32.61 -32.68
CA ALA A 571 8.66 -33.25 -32.50
C ALA A 571 9.81 -32.24 -32.23
N ALA A 572 9.63 -31.36 -31.25
CA ALA A 572 10.63 -30.39 -30.82
C ALA A 572 11.96 -31.07 -30.46
N VAL A 573 13.02 -30.81 -31.22
CA VAL A 573 14.38 -31.28 -30.95
C VAL A 573 15.24 -30.23 -30.26
N ARG A 574 14.80 -28.98 -30.27
CA ARG A 574 15.55 -27.82 -29.82
C ARG A 574 14.62 -26.79 -29.18
N ALA A 575 15.10 -26.13 -28.13
CA ALA A 575 14.45 -24.98 -27.51
C ALA A 575 15.42 -23.79 -27.54
N SER A 576 14.89 -22.61 -27.82
CA SER A 576 15.66 -21.37 -27.94
C SER A 576 15.06 -20.26 -27.08
N LEU A 577 15.93 -19.48 -26.45
CA LEU A 577 15.60 -18.31 -25.65
C LEU A 577 16.47 -17.15 -26.13
N VAL A 578 15.87 -15.99 -26.38
CA VAL A 578 16.60 -14.74 -26.61
C VAL A 578 16.14 -13.73 -25.57
N LEU A 579 17.09 -13.06 -24.94
CA LEU A 579 16.86 -12.02 -23.94
C LEU A 579 17.74 -10.80 -24.29
N GLY A 580 17.12 -9.74 -24.82
CA GLY A 580 17.85 -8.57 -25.30
C GLY A 580 18.81 -8.92 -26.44
N ALA A 581 20.11 -8.91 -26.15
CA ALA A 581 21.17 -9.29 -27.10
C ALA A 581 21.70 -10.72 -26.89
N ASP A 582 21.37 -11.36 -25.77
CA ASP A 582 21.88 -12.68 -25.39
C ASP A 582 20.93 -13.77 -25.94
N ALA A 583 21.51 -14.81 -26.55
CA ALA A 583 20.77 -15.91 -27.17
C ALA A 583 21.28 -17.27 -26.67
N TYR A 584 20.35 -18.13 -26.30
CA TYR A 584 20.59 -19.43 -25.68
C TYR A 584 19.82 -20.54 -26.41
N THR A 585 20.36 -21.75 -26.38
CA THR A 585 19.74 -22.91 -27.05
C THR A 585 20.07 -24.19 -26.31
N VAL A 586 19.08 -25.06 -26.10
CA VAL A 586 19.25 -26.41 -25.51
C VAL A 586 18.52 -27.47 -26.35
N PRO A 587 18.98 -28.73 -26.37
CA PRO A 587 18.23 -29.82 -26.97
C PRO A 587 16.94 -30.13 -26.19
N VAL A 588 15.96 -30.76 -26.84
CA VAL A 588 14.72 -31.25 -26.22
C VAL A 588 14.58 -32.75 -26.51
N GLY A 589 14.63 -33.57 -25.46
CA GLY A 589 14.46 -35.02 -25.48
C GLY A 589 12.99 -35.48 -25.53
N GLU A 590 12.79 -36.79 -25.67
CA GLU A 590 11.46 -37.39 -25.87
C GLU A 590 10.52 -37.25 -24.65
N GLY A 591 11.08 -37.35 -23.45
CA GLY A 591 10.36 -37.22 -22.17
C GLY A 591 10.34 -35.82 -21.56
N ASP A 592 11.04 -34.85 -22.16
CA ASP A 592 11.28 -33.54 -21.53
C ASP A 592 9.97 -32.76 -21.35
N ARG A 593 9.63 -32.44 -20.10
CA ARG A 593 8.47 -31.60 -19.72
C ARG A 593 8.78 -30.11 -19.76
N SER A 594 10.06 -29.75 -19.84
CA SER A 594 10.55 -28.36 -19.86
C SER A 594 11.95 -28.27 -20.47
N ALA A 595 12.25 -27.17 -21.16
CA ALA A 595 13.62 -26.77 -21.49
C ALA A 595 14.09 -25.69 -20.50
N ARG A 596 15.22 -25.89 -19.83
CA ARG A 596 15.72 -24.98 -18.78
C ARG A 596 16.99 -24.27 -19.21
N PHE A 597 17.07 -22.98 -18.89
CA PHE A 597 18.20 -22.10 -19.14
C PHE A 597 18.61 -21.46 -17.82
N GLN A 598 19.91 -21.41 -17.53
CA GLN A 598 20.46 -20.55 -16.49
C GLN A 598 20.89 -19.24 -17.17
N VAL A 599 20.37 -18.11 -16.72
CA VAL A 599 20.62 -16.79 -17.30
C VAL A 599 20.97 -15.80 -16.20
N GLU A 600 21.84 -14.85 -16.52
CA GLU A 600 22.14 -13.72 -15.64
C GLU A 600 21.26 -12.54 -16.07
N LEU A 601 20.19 -12.25 -15.32
CA LEU A 601 19.33 -11.11 -15.61
C LEU A 601 20.01 -9.82 -15.20
N ARG A 602 20.16 -8.89 -16.14
CA ARG A 602 20.71 -7.55 -15.92
C ARG A 602 19.56 -6.55 -15.73
N PRO A 603 19.73 -5.49 -14.93
CA PRO A 603 18.65 -4.57 -14.63
C PRO A 603 18.22 -3.78 -15.89
N GLY A 604 16.91 -3.47 -15.96
CA GLY A 604 16.30 -2.65 -16.99
C GLY A 604 15.55 -3.37 -18.10
N LYS A 605 15.21 -2.60 -19.13
CA LYS A 605 14.24 -2.94 -20.18
C LYS A 605 14.82 -3.91 -21.22
N ALA A 606 14.18 -5.06 -21.41
CA ALA A 606 14.56 -6.06 -22.41
C ALA A 606 13.36 -6.56 -23.24
N MET A 607 13.66 -7.31 -24.30
CA MET A 607 12.69 -8.15 -25.02
C MET A 607 13.07 -9.60 -24.82
N LEU A 608 12.09 -10.46 -24.52
CA LEU A 608 12.28 -11.91 -24.39
C LEU A 608 11.51 -12.63 -25.50
N THR A 609 12.15 -13.55 -26.22
CA THR A 609 11.47 -14.47 -27.15
C THR A 609 11.81 -15.91 -26.78
N ALA A 610 10.86 -16.83 -26.90
CA ALA A 610 11.05 -18.23 -26.53
C ALA A 610 10.34 -19.17 -27.52
N THR A 611 11.07 -20.16 -28.04
CA THR A 611 10.58 -21.05 -29.11
C THR A 611 11.05 -22.50 -28.95
N PHE A 612 10.33 -23.41 -29.60
CA PHE A 612 10.71 -24.79 -29.86
C PHE A 612 10.84 -25.01 -31.38
N GLU A 613 11.72 -25.92 -31.79
CA GLU A 613 12.00 -26.20 -33.20
C GLU A 613 12.14 -27.72 -33.43
N ASP A 614 11.60 -28.23 -34.53
CA ASP A 614 11.70 -29.65 -34.94
C ASP A 614 12.86 -29.91 -35.93
N ASP A 615 13.10 -31.19 -36.25
CA ASP A 615 14.15 -31.60 -37.23
C ASP A 615 13.93 -31.07 -38.66
N ALA A 616 12.73 -30.59 -38.99
CA ALA A 616 12.42 -29.98 -40.29
C ALA A 616 12.65 -28.45 -40.30
N GLY A 617 13.00 -27.85 -39.15
CA GLY A 617 13.13 -26.41 -38.97
C GLY A 617 11.79 -25.69 -38.77
N THR A 618 10.71 -26.42 -38.47
CA THR A 618 9.42 -25.83 -38.08
C THR A 618 9.55 -25.23 -36.69
N ILE A 619 9.17 -23.97 -36.51
CA ILE A 619 9.22 -23.27 -35.23
C ILE A 619 7.81 -23.18 -34.62
N LEU A 620 7.71 -23.44 -33.31
CA LEU A 620 6.57 -23.08 -32.48
C LEU A 620 7.02 -22.12 -31.36
N PRO A 621 6.14 -21.23 -30.87
CA PRO A 621 6.42 -20.50 -29.65
C PRO A 621 6.49 -21.46 -28.45
N SER A 622 7.15 -21.06 -27.37
CA SER A 622 7.15 -21.89 -26.16
C SER A 622 5.77 -22.02 -25.52
N TYR A 623 4.82 -21.12 -25.81
CA TYR A 623 3.53 -20.94 -25.13
C TYR A 623 3.64 -20.42 -23.69
N TYR A 624 4.48 -21.04 -22.86
CA TYR A 624 4.78 -20.60 -21.51
C TYR A 624 6.29 -20.43 -21.29
N ALA A 625 6.67 -19.43 -20.48
CA ALA A 625 8.01 -19.29 -19.93
C ALA A 625 7.91 -18.89 -18.45
N TYR A 626 8.64 -19.57 -17.57
CA TYR A 626 8.65 -19.31 -16.13
C TYR A 626 10.04 -18.82 -15.72
N LEU A 627 10.13 -17.62 -15.14
CA LEU A 627 11.38 -17.02 -14.68
C LEU A 627 11.37 -16.94 -13.15
N TYR A 628 12.37 -17.52 -12.50
CA TYR A 628 12.53 -17.53 -11.04
C TYR A 628 14.03 -17.57 -10.69
N PRO A 629 14.45 -17.01 -9.54
CA PRO A 629 15.86 -16.96 -9.18
C PRO A 629 16.46 -18.37 -9.05
N GLN A 630 17.75 -18.51 -9.39
CA GLN A 630 18.48 -19.77 -9.28
C GLN A 630 18.90 -20.02 -7.83
N PRO A 631 18.63 -21.21 -7.25
CA PRO A 631 19.14 -21.57 -5.92
C PRO A 631 20.67 -21.68 -5.87
N SER A 632 21.27 -21.18 -4.79
CA SER A 632 22.64 -21.47 -4.37
C SER A 632 22.65 -22.70 -3.46
N ALA A 633 23.52 -23.68 -3.72
CA ALA A 633 23.61 -24.96 -3.00
C ALA A 633 24.86 -24.96 -2.08
N PRO A 634 24.97 -25.80 -1.01
CA PRO A 634 24.48 -27.18 -0.91
C PRO A 634 23.41 -27.47 0.16
N ALA A 635 22.70 -28.59 -0.03
CA ALA A 635 21.60 -29.04 0.84
C ALA A 635 22.06 -29.78 2.11
N LEU A 636 21.22 -29.71 3.16
CA LEU A 636 21.24 -30.57 4.33
C LEU A 636 20.33 -31.80 4.10
N ASP A 637 20.83 -32.99 4.38
CA ASP A 637 20.07 -34.26 4.35
C ASP A 637 19.69 -34.64 5.79
N LEU A 638 18.47 -34.29 6.20
CA LEU A 638 17.97 -34.50 7.56
C LEU A 638 17.17 -35.82 7.64
N GLU A 639 17.72 -36.83 8.33
CA GLU A 639 17.00 -38.06 8.71
C GLU A 639 15.84 -37.75 9.70
N SER A 640 14.70 -37.29 9.17
CA SER A 640 13.54 -36.93 9.97
C SER A 640 12.71 -38.15 10.41
N ARG A 641 12.13 -38.08 11.61
CA ARG A 641 11.18 -39.09 12.09
C ARG A 641 9.80 -38.83 11.50
N VAL A 642 9.58 -39.41 10.32
CA VAL A 642 8.29 -39.34 9.63
C VAL A 642 7.17 -39.95 10.49
N MET A 643 6.18 -39.13 10.84
CA MET A 643 4.93 -39.57 11.44
C MET A 643 3.85 -39.65 10.36
N SER A 644 3.23 -40.82 10.23
CA SER A 644 2.11 -41.09 9.32
C SER A 644 0.87 -41.50 10.10
N ASP A 645 -0.24 -40.79 9.95
CA ASP A 645 -1.54 -41.23 10.45
C ASP A 645 -2.31 -41.99 9.35
N SER A 646 -2.86 -43.15 9.70
CA SER A 646 -3.64 -44.01 8.80
C SER A 646 -5.15 -43.72 8.82
N GLY A 647 -5.55 -42.55 9.32
CA GLY A 647 -6.93 -42.05 9.29
C GLY A 647 -7.43 -41.65 7.88
N PRO A 648 -8.73 -41.34 7.74
CA PRO A 648 -9.40 -41.15 6.43
C PRO A 648 -8.96 -39.90 5.64
N GLN A 649 -8.15 -39.02 6.22
CA GLN A 649 -7.68 -37.75 5.65
C GLN A 649 -6.14 -37.71 5.65
N GLY A 650 -5.51 -38.80 5.18
CA GLY A 650 -4.11 -39.15 5.42
C GLY A 650 -3.11 -38.00 5.27
N TRP A 651 -2.19 -37.90 6.22
CA TRP A 651 -1.14 -36.88 6.26
C TRP A 651 0.21 -37.46 6.66
N TRP A 652 1.25 -36.80 6.17
CA TRP A 652 2.65 -37.07 6.45
C TRP A 652 3.24 -35.86 7.15
N GLN A 653 3.99 -36.06 8.24
CA GLN A 653 4.66 -34.96 8.93
C GLN A 653 6.10 -35.34 9.30
N ALA A 654 7.01 -34.42 9.05
CA ALA A 654 8.33 -34.40 9.67
C ALA A 654 8.34 -33.34 10.77
N ASP A 655 8.74 -33.74 11.98
CA ASP A 655 9.31 -32.83 12.98
C ASP A 655 10.81 -32.75 12.68
N LEU A 656 11.30 -31.55 12.36
CA LEU A 656 12.72 -31.30 12.11
C LEU A 656 13.54 -31.21 13.42
N GLY A 657 12.87 -31.20 14.58
CA GLY A 657 13.46 -31.11 15.92
C GLY A 657 13.68 -29.67 16.40
N SER A 658 13.98 -28.77 15.47
CA SER A 658 14.18 -27.32 15.63
C SER A 658 13.43 -26.57 14.53
N VAL A 659 13.39 -25.24 14.58
CA VAL A 659 12.95 -24.42 13.44
C VAL A 659 14.07 -24.41 12.38
N HIS A 660 13.69 -24.50 11.10
CA HIS A 660 14.59 -24.42 9.95
C HIS A 660 14.10 -23.34 8.99
N ASP A 661 15.02 -22.58 8.39
CA ASP A 661 14.71 -21.72 7.25
C ASP A 661 14.57 -22.61 6.03
N ILE A 662 13.34 -23.03 5.74
CA ILE A 662 13.10 -24.02 4.70
C ILE A 662 13.18 -23.32 3.34
N GLU A 663 14.26 -23.61 2.61
CA GLU A 663 14.47 -23.16 1.23
C GLU A 663 13.58 -23.97 0.27
N SER A 664 13.59 -25.31 0.40
CA SER A 664 12.76 -26.20 -0.39
C SER A 664 12.44 -27.53 0.31
N ILE A 665 11.43 -28.23 -0.20
CA ILE A 665 11.02 -29.56 0.25
C ILE A 665 10.95 -30.46 -0.98
N THR A 666 11.70 -31.55 -1.02
CA THR A 666 11.62 -32.53 -2.10
C THR A 666 10.80 -33.74 -1.68
N LEU A 667 9.65 -33.93 -2.33
CA LEU A 667 8.79 -35.10 -2.18
C LEU A 667 9.25 -36.19 -3.15
N HIS A 668 9.86 -37.25 -2.64
CA HIS A 668 10.34 -38.35 -3.46
C HIS A 668 9.23 -39.40 -3.68
N GLY A 669 8.94 -39.69 -4.95
CA GLY A 669 8.02 -40.75 -5.36
C GLY A 669 8.68 -42.14 -5.30
N CYS A 670 7.88 -43.18 -5.07
CA CYS A 670 8.37 -44.56 -5.01
C CYS A 670 8.81 -45.10 -6.39
N GLY A 671 10.09 -44.99 -6.71
CA GLY A 671 10.66 -45.52 -7.95
C GLY A 671 10.42 -47.03 -8.14
N THR A 672 9.76 -47.38 -9.25
CA THR A 672 9.57 -48.73 -9.83
C THR A 672 9.68 -49.93 -8.86
N GLY A 673 8.62 -50.24 -8.09
CA GLY A 673 8.62 -51.48 -7.31
C GLY A 673 7.35 -51.78 -6.50
N GLU A 674 7.19 -51.11 -5.36
CA GLU A 674 6.42 -51.68 -4.24
C GLU A 674 5.44 -50.70 -3.53
N CYS A 675 4.93 -49.67 -4.22
CA CYS A 675 3.88 -48.78 -3.66
C CYS A 675 2.73 -48.52 -4.64
N PRO A 676 1.46 -48.65 -4.21
CA PRO A 676 0.31 -48.21 -4.98
C PRO A 676 0.07 -46.71 -4.78
N GLU A 677 -0.13 -46.02 -5.91
CA GLU A 677 -0.64 -44.64 -6.07
C GLU A 677 0.20 -43.50 -5.42
N ALA A 678 0.60 -42.54 -6.27
CA ALA A 678 1.30 -41.32 -5.88
C ALA A 678 0.34 -40.31 -5.22
N PRO A 679 0.83 -39.33 -4.41
CA PRO A 679 -0.03 -38.27 -3.88
C PRO A 679 -0.63 -37.43 -5.02
N GLY A 680 -1.96 -37.22 -4.96
CA GLY A 680 -2.73 -36.35 -5.84
C GLY A 680 -2.77 -34.90 -5.35
N ASP A 681 -3.93 -34.25 -5.32
CA ASP A 681 -4.06 -32.89 -4.78
C ASP A 681 -3.64 -32.81 -3.30
N PHE A 682 -2.64 -31.98 -2.96
CA PHE A 682 -2.14 -31.84 -1.58
C PHE A 682 -1.72 -30.41 -1.21
N TYR A 683 -1.77 -30.12 0.08
CA TYR A 683 -1.14 -28.96 0.71
C TYR A 683 0.19 -29.34 1.31
N VAL A 684 1.17 -28.46 1.19
CA VAL A 684 2.32 -28.40 2.10
C VAL A 684 2.05 -27.30 3.12
N PHE A 685 2.27 -27.62 4.39
CA PHE A 685 2.28 -26.69 5.51
C PHE A 685 3.67 -26.67 6.14
N VAL A 686 4.14 -25.49 6.50
CA VAL A 686 5.34 -25.25 7.30
C VAL A 686 4.93 -24.39 8.49
N ALA A 687 5.17 -24.91 9.70
CA ALA A 687 4.69 -24.34 10.96
C ALA A 687 5.72 -24.50 12.07
N GLU A 688 5.72 -23.59 13.05
CA GLU A 688 6.57 -23.71 14.25
C GLU A 688 5.96 -24.62 15.32
N GLU A 689 4.64 -24.51 15.54
CA GLU A 689 3.88 -25.42 16.41
C GLU A 689 3.47 -26.70 15.67
N ASP A 690 3.32 -27.80 16.42
CA ASP A 690 2.91 -29.09 15.86
C ASP A 690 1.47 -29.00 15.28
N PRO A 691 1.27 -29.14 13.96
CA PRO A 691 -0.06 -29.07 13.39
C PRO A 691 -0.86 -30.38 13.61
N ALA A 692 -0.28 -31.43 14.18
CA ALA A 692 -0.99 -32.67 14.49
C ALA A 692 -2.16 -32.42 15.46
N GLY A 693 -3.36 -32.87 15.06
CA GLY A 693 -4.61 -32.63 15.80
C GLY A 693 -5.34 -31.33 15.44
N ARG A 694 -4.71 -30.38 14.72
CA ARG A 694 -5.43 -29.20 14.18
C ARG A 694 -6.29 -29.59 12.96
N PRO A 695 -7.55 -29.12 12.85
CA PRO A 695 -8.39 -29.37 11.68
C PRO A 695 -7.81 -28.75 10.40
N PHE A 696 -7.93 -29.45 9.27
CA PHE A 696 -7.43 -28.99 7.97
C PHE A 696 -7.96 -27.60 7.58
N ALA A 697 -9.24 -27.32 7.82
CA ALA A 697 -9.87 -26.02 7.56
C ALA A 697 -9.32 -24.87 8.43
N ALA A 698 -8.68 -25.17 9.57
CA ALA A 698 -7.97 -24.17 10.37
C ALA A 698 -6.56 -23.92 9.81
N LEU A 699 -5.84 -24.98 9.46
CA LEU A 699 -4.49 -24.90 8.86
C LEU A 699 -4.49 -24.12 7.52
N THR A 700 -5.57 -24.21 6.73
CA THR A 700 -5.71 -23.47 5.46
C THR A 700 -6.09 -21.99 5.63
N ARG A 701 -6.40 -21.54 6.85
CA ARG A 701 -6.82 -20.17 7.17
C ARG A 701 -5.90 -19.44 8.16
N ASP A 702 -5.00 -20.14 8.82
CA ASP A 702 -4.06 -19.58 9.79
C ASP A 702 -3.02 -18.66 9.10
N PRO A 703 -2.89 -17.37 9.47
CA PRO A 703 -1.86 -16.50 8.91
C PRO A 703 -0.44 -16.87 9.37
N GLY A 704 -0.29 -17.50 10.54
CA GLY A 704 1.01 -17.94 11.09
C GLY A 704 1.53 -19.27 10.54
N ILE A 705 0.87 -19.84 9.52
CA ILE A 705 1.31 -21.08 8.85
C ILE A 705 1.56 -20.79 7.38
N TRP A 706 2.83 -20.91 6.98
CA TRP A 706 3.18 -20.95 5.57
C TRP A 706 2.53 -22.18 4.95
N ARG A 707 1.84 -21.98 3.83
CA ARG A 707 1.11 -23.04 3.15
C ARG A 707 1.11 -22.84 1.66
N ARG A 708 1.10 -23.95 0.94
CA ARG A 708 0.96 -23.93 -0.52
C ARG A 708 0.24 -25.17 -1.02
N PHE A 709 -0.71 -24.95 -1.92
CA PHE A 709 -1.47 -26.01 -2.57
C PHE A 709 -0.80 -26.46 -3.87
N PHE A 710 -0.83 -27.77 -4.14
CA PHE A 710 -0.27 -28.42 -5.32
C PHE A 710 -1.29 -29.38 -5.93
N ILE A 711 -1.28 -29.43 -7.27
CA ILE A 711 -2.18 -30.22 -8.10
C ILE A 711 -1.32 -31.12 -8.99
N GLY A 712 -1.57 -32.43 -8.98
CA GLY A 712 -0.93 -33.42 -9.86
C GLY A 712 -0.04 -34.47 -9.18
N GLU A 713 0.31 -35.52 -9.93
CA GLU A 713 1.08 -36.67 -9.44
C GLU A 713 2.56 -36.36 -9.16
N ALA A 714 3.06 -36.69 -7.95
CA ALA A 714 4.49 -36.80 -7.66
C ALA A 714 5.11 -38.11 -8.21
N GLY A 715 5.05 -38.30 -9.54
CA GLY A 715 5.59 -39.49 -10.21
C GLY A 715 7.12 -39.52 -10.32
N GLU A 716 7.76 -38.36 -10.23
CA GLU A 716 9.20 -38.16 -10.05
C GLU A 716 9.38 -37.11 -8.93
N SER A 717 10.55 -37.06 -8.29
CA SER A 717 10.76 -36.24 -7.09
C SER A 717 10.42 -34.76 -7.31
N LEU A 718 9.50 -34.25 -6.50
CA LEU A 718 8.93 -32.91 -6.63
C LEU A 718 9.55 -31.96 -5.60
N GLU A 719 10.47 -31.11 -6.06
CA GLU A 719 11.06 -30.04 -5.25
C GLU A 719 10.14 -28.81 -5.19
N ILE A 720 9.78 -28.42 -3.97
CA ILE A 720 8.82 -27.38 -3.60
C ILE A 720 9.59 -26.27 -2.87
N PRO A 721 9.88 -25.11 -3.49
CA PRO A 721 10.47 -24.00 -2.77
C PRO A 721 9.47 -23.44 -1.76
N VAL A 722 9.93 -23.27 -0.53
CA VAL A 722 9.13 -22.79 0.61
C VAL A 722 9.39 -21.31 0.85
N GLY A 723 10.61 -20.98 1.31
CA GLY A 723 10.98 -19.61 1.69
C GLY A 723 10.29 -19.15 2.97
N ALA A 724 10.21 -20.03 3.99
CA ALA A 724 9.66 -19.71 5.30
C ALA A 724 10.29 -20.58 6.40
N ALA A 725 10.38 -19.99 7.59
CA ALA A 725 10.81 -20.68 8.79
C ALA A 725 9.73 -21.66 9.28
N GLY A 726 10.15 -22.82 9.77
CA GLY A 726 9.26 -23.72 10.52
C GLY A 726 9.96 -24.97 11.03
N ARG A 727 9.36 -25.60 12.04
CA ARG A 727 9.83 -26.85 12.65
C ARG A 727 9.12 -28.08 12.09
N TYR A 728 7.86 -27.92 11.72
CA TYR A 728 7.00 -29.00 11.24
C TYR A 728 6.71 -28.81 9.77
N VAL A 729 7.09 -29.80 8.97
CA VAL A 729 6.68 -29.92 7.57
C VAL A 729 5.56 -30.94 7.50
N ARG A 730 4.35 -30.53 7.10
CA ARG A 730 3.21 -31.43 6.91
C ARG A 730 2.71 -31.44 5.47
N ILE A 731 2.60 -32.62 4.91
CA ILE A 731 1.96 -32.88 3.62
C ILE A 731 0.57 -33.46 3.90
N GLN A 732 -0.47 -32.80 3.41
CA GLN A 732 -1.87 -33.10 3.71
C GLN A 732 -2.66 -33.22 2.41
N GLN A 733 -3.31 -34.35 2.18
CA GLN A 733 -4.19 -34.51 1.03
C GLN A 733 -5.41 -33.57 1.11
N ALA A 734 -5.85 -33.07 -0.04
CA ALA A 734 -7.05 -32.23 -0.15
C ALA A 734 -8.36 -33.03 -0.39
N ARG A 735 -8.27 -34.36 -0.56
CA ARG A 735 -9.39 -35.29 -0.79
C ARG A 735 -9.18 -36.59 0.01
N GLU A 736 -10.24 -37.37 0.24
CA GLU A 736 -10.15 -38.67 0.93
C GLU A 736 -9.35 -39.70 0.09
N GLY A 737 -8.35 -40.31 0.73
CA GLY A 737 -7.42 -41.25 0.11
C GLY A 737 -6.20 -41.48 1.01
N ALA A 738 -5.42 -42.53 0.72
CA ALA A 738 -4.18 -42.84 1.44
C ALA A 738 -3.11 -43.37 0.47
N PRO A 739 -2.27 -42.49 -0.11
CA PRO A 739 -1.14 -42.87 -0.95
C PRO A 739 0.14 -43.04 -0.12
N ALA A 740 1.06 -43.84 -0.64
CA ALA A 740 2.37 -44.05 -0.02
C ALA A 740 3.38 -43.01 -0.54
N LEU A 741 3.87 -42.15 0.35
CA LEU A 741 5.05 -41.31 0.10
C LEU A 741 6.32 -42.16 0.33
N ALA A 742 7.35 -42.03 -0.51
CA ALA A 742 8.60 -42.78 -0.32
C ALA A 742 9.48 -42.13 0.77
N GLN A 743 9.71 -40.82 0.61
CA GLN A 743 10.65 -40.04 1.40
C GLN A 743 10.33 -38.55 1.26
N LEU A 744 10.55 -37.81 2.34
CA LEU A 744 10.48 -36.36 2.41
C LEU A 744 11.90 -35.85 2.68
N GLU A 745 12.51 -35.15 1.72
CA GLU A 745 13.76 -34.40 1.91
C GLU A 745 13.39 -32.94 2.18
N VAL A 746 13.96 -32.33 3.21
CA VAL A 746 13.72 -30.92 3.55
C VAL A 746 15.05 -30.19 3.44
N ARG A 747 15.13 -29.27 2.47
CA ARG A 747 16.26 -28.38 2.29
C ARG A 747 15.98 -27.07 3.00
N GLY A 748 16.85 -26.78 3.93
CA GLY A 748 16.99 -25.49 4.55
C GLY A 748 18.35 -25.48 5.21
N SER A 749 18.84 -24.30 5.56
CA SER A 749 19.72 -24.26 6.70
C SER A 749 18.94 -24.76 7.92
N ALA A 750 19.64 -25.23 8.95
CA ALA A 750 19.08 -24.96 10.27
C ALA A 750 18.76 -23.45 10.32
N VAL A 751 17.67 -23.06 10.97
CA VAL A 751 17.88 -21.91 11.84
C VAL A 751 18.85 -22.52 12.83
N GLU A 752 20.14 -22.27 12.57
CA GLU A 752 21.06 -22.20 13.67
C GLU A 752 20.36 -21.19 14.58
N ALA A 753 19.72 -21.74 15.62
CA ALA A 753 19.91 -21.15 16.91
C ALA A 753 21.41 -20.91 16.95
N ALA A 754 21.77 -19.66 16.68
CA ALA A 754 22.80 -19.03 17.43
C ALA A 754 22.44 -19.34 18.89
N GLU A 755 22.95 -20.47 19.39
CA GLU A 755 23.87 -20.40 20.50
C GLU A 755 24.70 -19.15 20.22
N ALA A 756 24.29 -18.03 20.83
CA ALA A 756 24.95 -16.77 20.59
C ALA A 756 26.41 -17.01 20.93
N GLU A 757 27.30 -17.00 19.92
CA GLU A 757 28.73 -17.28 20.07
C GLU A 757 29.35 -16.13 20.88
N GLY A 758 29.11 -16.09 22.18
CA GLY A 758 29.66 -15.16 23.17
C GLY A 758 29.32 -13.67 23.03
N ASP A 759 28.95 -13.18 21.84
CA ASP A 759 29.23 -11.79 21.44
C ASP A 759 28.00 -10.90 21.15
N SER A 760 26.77 -11.45 21.14
CA SER A 760 25.55 -10.64 20.91
C SER A 760 25.11 -9.90 22.19
N PRO A 761 25.11 -8.54 22.21
CA PRO A 761 24.81 -7.78 23.42
C PRO A 761 23.32 -7.72 23.72
N ASN A 762 22.98 -7.44 24.98
CA ASN A 762 21.67 -6.86 25.27
C ASN A 762 21.60 -5.44 24.71
N ILE A 763 20.44 -4.99 24.24
CA ILE A 763 20.26 -3.67 23.63
C ILE A 763 19.21 -2.90 24.41
N VAL A 764 19.56 -1.70 24.90
CA VAL A 764 18.64 -0.78 25.56
C VAL A 764 18.61 0.54 24.78
N LEU A 765 17.51 0.82 24.10
CA LEU A 765 17.28 2.04 23.35
C LEU A 765 16.35 2.97 24.15
N ILE A 766 16.88 4.09 24.60
CA ILE A 766 16.14 5.12 25.35
C ILE A 766 15.88 6.32 24.41
N LEU A 767 14.61 6.65 24.19
CA LEU A 767 14.18 7.78 23.38
C LEU A 767 13.43 8.81 24.25
N ALA A 768 13.98 10.01 24.38
CA ALA A 768 13.30 11.16 24.99
C ALA A 768 12.42 11.91 23.97
N ASP A 769 11.36 12.57 24.43
CA ASP A 769 10.40 13.29 23.58
C ASP A 769 10.51 14.80 23.84
N ASP A 770 10.87 15.59 22.83
CA ASP A 770 11.13 17.05 22.91
C ASP A 770 12.46 17.50 23.55
N LEU A 771 13.56 16.75 23.35
CA LEU A 771 14.85 17.02 24.00
C LEU A 771 15.98 17.34 23.00
N GLY A 772 16.44 18.58 23.02
CA GLY A 772 17.52 19.09 22.16
C GLY A 772 18.91 19.09 22.81
N LEU A 773 19.95 19.35 22.01
CA LEU A 773 21.34 19.42 22.47
C LEU A 773 21.59 20.41 23.63
N GLY A 774 20.81 21.50 23.70
CA GLY A 774 20.98 22.54 24.71
C GLY A 774 20.50 22.19 26.11
N GLU A 775 19.85 21.03 26.28
CA GLU A 775 19.28 20.58 27.55
C GLU A 775 20.16 19.51 28.22
N VAL A 776 20.97 18.79 27.43
CA VAL A 776 21.94 17.79 27.90
C VAL A 776 23.27 18.48 28.23
N ARG A 777 23.72 18.32 29.48
CA ARG A 777 24.88 19.05 29.98
C ARG A 777 26.19 18.64 29.31
N SER A 778 26.39 17.37 28.95
CA SER A 778 27.59 16.92 28.25
C SER A 778 27.82 17.64 26.91
N TYR A 779 26.78 18.15 26.25
CA TYR A 779 26.90 18.94 25.02
C TYR A 779 27.11 20.45 25.27
N THR A 780 26.68 20.97 26.43
CA THR A 780 26.80 22.40 26.77
C THR A 780 27.97 22.75 27.69
N ASN A 781 28.49 21.79 28.45
CA ASN A 781 29.67 21.94 29.31
C ASN A 781 30.97 21.74 28.50
N THR A 782 31.13 22.53 27.45
CA THR A 782 32.28 22.49 26.53
C THR A 782 32.96 23.84 26.46
N ALA A 783 34.26 23.88 26.13
CA ALA A 783 35.03 25.13 26.07
C ALA A 783 34.56 26.13 24.99
N ILE A 784 33.67 25.67 24.09
CA ILE A 784 33.14 26.41 22.94
C ILE A 784 31.70 26.90 23.19
N ALA A 785 30.89 26.21 23.99
CA ALA A 785 29.53 26.63 24.31
C ALA A 785 29.53 27.87 25.25
N PRO A 786 28.77 28.94 24.94
CA PRO A 786 28.79 30.18 25.71
C PRO A 786 27.91 30.15 26.98
N VAL A 787 27.04 29.15 27.12
CA VAL A 787 26.13 28.95 28.27
C VAL A 787 25.97 27.45 28.49
N ASP A 788 26.16 27.00 29.74
CA ASP A 788 25.94 25.62 30.16
C ASP A 788 24.44 25.35 30.43
N SER A 789 23.99 24.09 30.31
CA SER A 789 22.61 23.71 30.63
C SER A 789 22.31 24.05 32.09
N PRO A 790 21.19 24.75 32.39
CA PRO A 790 20.83 25.09 33.76
C PRO A 790 20.37 23.87 34.57
N VAL A 791 20.21 22.71 33.92
CA VAL A 791 19.80 21.44 34.54
C VAL A 791 20.98 20.46 34.49
N PRO A 792 21.48 19.97 35.65
CA PRO A 792 22.43 18.87 35.67
C PRO A 792 21.80 17.58 35.13
N THR A 793 22.50 16.89 34.23
CA THR A 793 22.10 15.60 33.66
C THR A 793 23.16 14.52 33.93
N PRO A 794 23.52 14.24 35.21
CA PRO A 794 24.65 13.36 35.54
C PRO A 794 24.56 11.93 34.98
N ALA A 795 23.37 11.36 34.76
CA ALA A 795 23.25 10.02 34.19
C ALA A 795 23.46 10.01 32.67
N ILE A 796 22.96 11.03 31.97
CA ILE A 796 23.22 11.21 30.52
C ILE A 796 24.66 11.67 30.29
N ASP A 797 25.23 12.45 31.21
CA ASP A 797 26.64 12.84 31.19
C ASP A 797 27.54 11.61 31.37
N ARG A 798 27.18 10.67 32.25
CA ARG A 798 27.85 9.37 32.39
C ARG A 798 27.83 8.55 31.09
N LEU A 799 26.74 8.56 30.31
CA LEU A 799 26.73 7.92 28.98
C LEU A 799 27.76 8.53 28.02
N ALA A 800 27.99 9.84 28.11
CA ALA A 800 29.01 10.53 27.32
C ALA A 800 30.43 10.25 27.80
N GLU A 801 30.64 10.17 29.12
CA GLU A 801 31.95 9.89 29.72
C GLU A 801 32.37 8.43 29.54
N GLU A 802 31.44 7.48 29.59
CA GLU A 802 31.68 6.04 29.48
C GLU A 802 31.47 5.47 28.06
N GLY A 803 31.25 6.32 27.05
CA GLY A 803 30.91 5.87 25.69
C GLY A 803 31.27 6.86 24.57
N LEU A 804 30.52 6.78 23.48
CA LEU A 804 30.63 7.61 22.28
C LEU A 804 29.42 8.54 22.18
N ARG A 805 29.67 9.84 21.95
CA ARG A 805 28.62 10.82 21.62
C ARG A 805 28.78 11.40 20.21
N PHE A 806 27.66 11.57 19.51
CA PHE A 806 27.61 12.24 18.21
C PHE A 806 27.19 13.71 18.36
N THR A 807 27.92 14.63 17.74
CA THR A 807 27.56 16.06 17.64
C THR A 807 26.80 16.40 16.35
N ASN A 808 26.77 15.49 15.37
CA ASN A 808 26.10 15.63 14.07
C ASN A 808 25.00 14.57 13.85
N ALA A 809 24.18 14.37 14.89
CA ALA A 809 23.06 13.45 14.88
C ALA A 809 21.73 14.16 14.65
N HIS A 810 20.88 13.52 13.85
CA HIS A 810 19.63 14.08 13.37
C HIS A 810 18.44 13.13 13.45
N SER A 811 17.28 13.64 13.82
CA SER A 811 16.01 12.97 13.57
C SER A 811 15.59 13.14 12.09
N PRO A 812 14.93 12.13 11.47
CA PRO A 812 14.43 12.23 10.09
C PRO A 812 13.28 13.26 9.95
N SER A 813 12.77 13.76 11.07
CA SER A 813 11.71 14.76 11.14
C SER A 813 11.87 15.62 12.39
N ALA A 814 11.37 16.85 12.33
CA ALA A 814 11.30 17.74 13.50
C ALA A 814 10.11 17.44 14.43
N VAL A 815 9.46 16.27 14.30
CA VAL A 815 8.33 15.84 15.15
C VAL A 815 8.35 14.33 15.43
N CYS A 816 7.78 13.95 16.58
CA CYS A 816 7.83 12.63 17.20
C CYS A 816 7.36 11.44 16.33
N SER A 817 6.10 11.33 15.87
CA SER A 817 5.64 10.12 15.14
C SER A 817 6.48 9.78 13.89
N PRO A 818 6.76 10.74 12.97
CA PRO A 818 7.65 10.47 11.84
C PRO A 818 9.05 9.99 12.23
N THR A 819 9.60 10.49 13.34
CA THR A 819 10.90 10.03 13.86
C THR A 819 10.84 8.63 14.44
N ARG A 820 9.80 8.31 15.22
CA ARG A 820 9.58 6.97 15.79
C ARG A 820 9.44 5.91 14.71
N TYR A 821 8.71 6.24 13.64
CA TYR A 821 8.60 5.39 12.46
C TYR A 821 9.98 5.17 11.82
N GLY A 822 10.74 6.23 11.58
CA GLY A 822 12.07 6.12 10.94
C GLY A 822 13.11 5.39 11.79
N LEU A 823 13.07 5.58 13.10
CA LEU A 823 13.90 4.85 14.07
C LEU A 823 13.62 3.34 14.06
N LEU A 824 12.32 2.96 14.09
CA LEU A 824 11.93 1.55 14.18
C LEU A 824 11.97 0.82 12.84
N THR A 825 11.77 1.49 11.70
CA THR A 825 11.74 0.83 10.37
C THR A 825 13.01 1.08 9.55
N GLY A 826 13.84 2.05 9.93
CA GLY A 826 14.94 2.55 9.11
C GLY A 826 14.49 3.21 7.79
N ARG A 827 13.21 3.57 7.66
CA ARG A 827 12.57 4.17 6.47
C ARG A 827 12.05 5.56 6.77
N TYR A 828 12.21 6.52 5.85
CA TYR A 828 11.63 7.85 6.07
C TYR A 828 10.09 7.80 6.09
N ALA A 829 9.49 8.33 7.16
CA ALA A 829 8.03 8.39 7.32
C ALA A 829 7.31 9.14 6.19
N TRP A 830 7.96 10.10 5.52
CA TRP A 830 7.37 10.77 4.35
C TRP A 830 7.17 9.84 3.14
N ARG A 831 7.64 8.58 3.18
CA ARG A 831 7.27 7.55 2.21
C ARG A 831 5.90 6.92 2.48
N THR A 832 5.39 6.99 3.72
CA THR A 832 4.08 6.47 4.16
C THR A 832 2.91 7.40 3.79
N ARG A 833 1.71 7.18 4.36
CA ARG A 833 0.58 8.12 4.34
C ARG A 833 0.85 9.44 5.09
N LEU A 834 1.77 9.49 6.06
CA LEU A 834 2.07 10.67 6.87
C LEU A 834 3.16 11.54 6.21
N LYS A 835 2.74 12.46 5.33
CA LYS A 835 3.65 13.40 4.63
C LYS A 835 4.00 14.66 5.43
N ALA A 836 3.16 14.99 6.41
CA ALA A 836 3.28 16.14 7.31
C ALA A 836 2.51 15.84 8.61
N GLY A 837 2.83 16.56 9.68
CA GLY A 837 2.20 16.41 10.98
C GLY A 837 2.73 15.23 11.80
N THR A 838 1.96 14.86 12.82
CA THR A 838 2.13 13.65 13.63
C THR A 838 0.91 12.75 13.42
N VAL A 839 0.98 11.51 13.91
CA VAL A 839 -0.24 10.73 14.11
C VAL A 839 -1.14 11.45 15.12
N VAL A 840 -2.45 11.40 14.90
CA VAL A 840 -3.47 12.06 15.73
C VAL A 840 -4.22 11.02 16.58
N MET A 841 -4.96 11.48 17.59
CA MET A 841 -5.84 10.67 18.46
C MET A 841 -6.59 9.59 17.66
N HIS A 842 -6.51 8.36 18.18
CA HIS A 842 -7.19 7.16 17.67
C HIS A 842 -7.01 6.84 16.18
N ALA A 843 -6.01 7.43 15.52
CA ALA A 843 -5.70 7.08 14.13
C ALA A 843 -5.14 5.64 14.04
N PRO A 844 -5.41 4.92 12.92
CA PRO A 844 -4.89 3.57 12.70
C PRO A 844 -3.36 3.53 12.67
N SER A 845 -2.76 2.33 12.66
CA SER A 845 -1.31 2.17 12.62
C SER A 845 -0.67 2.81 11.39
N LEU A 846 0.50 3.43 11.59
CA LEU A 846 1.32 4.04 10.55
C LEU A 846 2.29 3.04 9.91
N ILE A 847 2.61 1.96 10.60
CA ILE A 847 3.47 0.89 10.09
C ILE A 847 2.62 0.00 9.19
N ASP A 848 3.14 -0.27 8.00
CA ASP A 848 2.53 -1.18 7.03
C ASP A 848 2.85 -2.61 7.47
N PRO A 849 1.93 -3.59 7.46
CA PRO A 849 2.22 -4.97 7.87
C PRO A 849 3.39 -5.64 7.14
N ASP A 850 3.73 -5.19 5.92
CA ASP A 850 4.89 -5.67 5.15
C ASP A 850 6.23 -4.96 5.53
N GLU A 851 6.22 -3.97 6.44
CA GLU A 851 7.38 -3.16 6.81
C GLU A 851 8.06 -3.64 8.10
N GLN A 852 9.06 -4.51 7.96
CA GLN A 852 9.84 -5.02 9.09
C GLN A 852 10.42 -3.91 9.97
N THR A 853 10.15 -4.03 11.27
CA THR A 853 10.65 -3.18 12.34
C THR A 853 11.89 -3.78 13.02
N LEU A 854 12.58 -2.93 13.78
CA LEU A 854 13.77 -3.29 14.53
C LEU A 854 13.50 -4.37 15.59
N ALA A 855 12.29 -4.40 16.16
CA ALA A 855 11.89 -5.42 17.11
C ALA A 855 11.67 -6.78 16.44
N GLU A 856 11.01 -6.82 15.27
CA GLU A 856 10.85 -8.03 14.47
C GLU A 856 12.21 -8.59 14.02
N LEU A 857 13.09 -7.73 13.49
CA LEU A 857 14.46 -8.09 13.11
C LEU A 857 15.28 -8.68 14.28
N LEU A 858 15.09 -8.16 15.50
CA LEU A 858 15.77 -8.68 16.68
C LEU A 858 15.12 -9.96 17.22
N GLY A 859 13.80 -10.09 17.13
CA GLY A 859 13.06 -11.32 17.43
C GLY A 859 13.49 -12.49 16.53
N GLU A 860 13.66 -12.24 15.23
CA GLU A 860 14.26 -13.18 14.26
C GLU A 860 15.70 -13.59 14.66
N ARG A 861 16.41 -12.75 15.42
CA ARG A 861 17.74 -13.05 16.01
C ARG A 861 17.67 -13.58 17.44
N GLY A 862 16.51 -14.05 17.87
CA GLY A 862 16.30 -14.73 19.15
C GLY A 862 16.23 -13.81 20.37
N TYR A 863 16.25 -12.48 20.19
CA TYR A 863 16.15 -11.54 21.30
C TYR A 863 14.79 -11.67 21.98
N ALA A 864 14.77 -11.51 23.31
CA ALA A 864 13.53 -11.17 24.00
C ALA A 864 13.27 -9.68 23.83
N THR A 865 12.13 -9.28 23.29
CA THR A 865 11.85 -7.88 22.93
C THR A 865 10.83 -7.26 23.89
N ALA A 866 11.01 -5.99 24.26
CA ALA A 866 10.05 -5.27 25.10
C ALA A 866 10.03 -3.77 24.80
N MET A 867 8.85 -3.18 24.90
CA MET A 867 8.67 -1.73 24.79
C MET A 867 7.99 -1.17 26.04
N PHE A 868 8.52 -0.08 26.59
CA PHE A 868 7.87 0.64 27.68
C PHE A 868 7.73 2.13 27.39
N GLY A 869 6.51 2.65 27.61
CA GLY A 869 6.15 4.06 27.42
C GLY A 869 5.56 4.38 26.04
N LYS A 870 5.86 5.56 25.50
CA LYS A 870 5.11 6.19 24.40
C LYS A 870 5.20 5.43 23.08
N TRP A 871 4.08 5.04 22.47
CA TRP A 871 4.03 4.50 21.11
C TRP A 871 4.01 5.61 20.05
N HIS A 872 2.85 6.27 19.89
CA HIS A 872 2.56 7.40 19.00
C HIS A 872 2.75 7.13 17.51
N LEU A 873 2.51 5.88 17.10
CA LEU A 873 2.46 5.46 15.69
C LEU A 873 1.05 5.05 15.24
N GLY A 874 0.04 5.20 16.11
CA GLY A 874 -1.35 4.83 15.82
C GLY A 874 -1.63 3.38 16.19
N LEU A 875 -2.91 3.08 16.36
CA LEU A 875 -3.44 1.81 16.86
C LEU A 875 -4.77 1.52 16.18
N ASP A 876 -4.99 0.28 15.78
CA ASP A 876 -6.20 -0.13 15.06
C ASP A 876 -7.29 -0.49 16.07
N TRP A 877 -8.01 0.53 16.53
CA TRP A 877 -9.08 0.40 17.52
C TRP A 877 -10.34 -0.22 16.93
N ALA A 878 -10.90 -1.22 17.62
CA ALA A 878 -12.27 -1.65 17.41
C ALA A 878 -13.26 -0.60 17.96
N THR A 879 -14.38 -0.37 17.28
CA THR A 879 -15.45 0.54 17.73
C THR A 879 -16.74 -0.21 18.04
N THR A 880 -17.56 0.38 18.93
CA THR A 880 -18.85 -0.17 19.39
C THR A 880 -19.98 0.04 18.39
N ASP A 881 -19.80 0.94 17.42
CA ASP A 881 -20.79 1.32 16.40
C ASP A 881 -20.35 0.99 14.96
N GLY A 882 -19.11 0.52 14.76
CA GLY A 882 -18.55 0.19 13.44
C GLY A 882 -17.95 1.40 12.70
N GLU A 883 -18.24 2.62 13.15
CA GLU A 883 -17.67 3.83 12.56
C GLU A 883 -16.18 3.99 12.94
N PRO A 884 -15.39 4.80 12.20
CA PRO A 884 -14.03 5.14 12.61
C PRO A 884 -13.98 5.74 14.03
N PRO A 885 -12.90 5.52 14.80
CA PRO A 885 -12.76 6.11 16.12
C PRO A 885 -12.95 7.63 16.14
N SER A 886 -13.88 8.09 16.96
CA SER A 886 -14.18 9.51 17.10
C SER A 886 -12.99 10.27 17.69
N ARG A 887 -12.96 11.60 17.51
CA ARG A 887 -11.94 12.48 18.11
C ARG A 887 -11.84 12.34 19.64
N THR A 888 -12.93 11.96 20.31
CA THR A 888 -13.00 11.74 21.76
C THR A 888 -12.79 10.29 22.15
N GLY A 889 -12.91 9.35 21.21
CA GLY A 889 -12.88 7.92 21.44
C GLY A 889 -14.06 7.41 22.27
N ASP A 890 -15.22 8.07 22.23
CA ASP A 890 -16.44 7.65 22.94
C ASP A 890 -17.17 6.48 22.27
N ASN A 891 -16.88 6.22 20.99
CA ASN A 891 -17.34 5.04 20.27
C ASN A 891 -16.32 3.87 20.25
N VAL A 892 -15.16 4.00 20.89
CA VAL A 892 -14.13 2.94 20.88
C VAL A 892 -14.49 1.83 21.88
N ASP A 893 -14.43 0.57 21.44
CA ASP A 893 -14.62 -0.59 22.29
C ASP A 893 -13.32 -0.97 23.01
N TYR A 894 -13.02 -0.23 24.07
CA TYR A 894 -11.88 -0.47 24.95
C TYR A 894 -11.91 -1.82 25.70
N SER A 895 -12.96 -2.65 25.55
CA SER A 895 -12.95 -4.01 26.10
C SER A 895 -12.24 -5.02 25.17
N ARG A 896 -12.06 -4.64 23.91
CA ARG A 896 -11.39 -5.45 22.87
C ARG A 896 -9.91 -5.10 22.77
N PRO A 897 -9.08 -6.00 22.23
CA PRO A 897 -7.71 -5.66 21.88
C PRO A 897 -7.67 -4.73 20.66
N TYR A 898 -6.64 -3.88 20.58
CA TYR A 898 -6.32 -3.09 19.40
C TYR A 898 -5.31 -3.81 18.49
N GLY A 899 -5.36 -3.54 17.19
CA GLY A 899 -4.35 -3.99 16.22
C GLY A 899 -3.22 -2.97 16.04
N GLY A 900 -2.18 -3.35 15.28
CA GLY A 900 -1.13 -2.44 14.79
C GLY A 900 -0.26 -1.74 15.86
N GLY A 901 -0.37 -2.17 17.11
CA GLY A 901 0.45 -1.69 18.22
C GLY A 901 1.78 -2.43 18.37
N PRO A 902 2.55 -2.15 19.43
CA PRO A 902 3.90 -2.70 19.62
C PRO A 902 3.99 -4.23 19.50
N VAL A 903 3.05 -4.99 20.09
CA VAL A 903 3.03 -6.46 20.01
C VAL A 903 2.77 -6.99 18.59
N ALA A 904 2.05 -6.23 17.77
CA ALA A 904 1.84 -6.56 16.35
C ALA A 904 3.07 -6.26 15.48
N HIS A 905 4.08 -5.60 16.06
CA HIS A 905 5.34 -5.21 15.43
C HIS A 905 6.54 -5.74 16.25
N GLY A 906 6.50 -7.02 16.60
CA GLY A 906 7.63 -7.80 17.12
C GLY A 906 8.12 -7.54 18.55
N PHE A 907 7.39 -6.79 19.38
CA PHE A 907 7.67 -6.71 20.81
C PHE A 907 6.97 -7.84 21.57
N ASP A 908 7.69 -8.71 22.30
CA ASP A 908 7.10 -9.80 23.12
C ASP A 908 6.15 -9.25 24.19
N THR A 909 6.40 -8.04 24.68
CA THR A 909 5.58 -7.36 25.67
C THR A 909 5.65 -5.84 25.55
N TYR A 910 4.56 -5.19 25.93
CA TYR A 910 4.43 -3.75 25.96
C TYR A 910 3.71 -3.25 27.22
N PHE A 911 4.19 -2.15 27.79
CA PHE A 911 3.41 -1.38 28.77
C PHE A 911 3.64 0.13 28.62
N GLY A 912 2.58 0.91 28.42
CA GLY A 912 2.72 2.34 28.16
C GLY A 912 1.42 3.08 27.83
N ASP A 913 1.54 4.11 27.00
CA ASP A 913 0.45 4.93 26.46
C ASP A 913 0.74 5.29 24.99
N ASP A 914 -0.29 5.61 24.20
CA ASP A 914 -0.05 6.02 22.80
C ASP A 914 0.60 7.41 22.74
N THR A 915 -0.03 8.43 23.34
CA THR A 915 0.65 9.70 23.65
C THR A 915 -0.07 10.47 24.76
N ILE A 916 0.69 10.88 25.77
CA ILE A 916 0.25 11.57 27.00
C ILE A 916 -0.61 12.84 26.80
N ASN A 917 -0.65 13.40 25.59
CA ASN A 917 -1.38 14.63 25.25
C ASN A 917 -2.64 14.42 24.41
N PHE A 918 -2.97 13.19 24.00
CA PHE A 918 -4.18 12.88 23.24
C PHE A 918 -4.96 11.72 23.91
N PRO A 919 -6.29 11.66 23.77
CA PRO A 919 -7.05 10.51 24.22
C PRO A 919 -6.69 9.26 23.37
N PRO A 920 -6.81 8.04 23.93
CA PRO A 920 -7.34 7.73 25.26
C PRO A 920 -6.29 7.90 26.37
N PHE A 921 -6.66 8.56 27.48
CA PHE A 921 -5.76 8.69 28.64
C PHE A 921 -5.86 7.46 29.53
N THR A 922 -5.20 6.38 29.10
CA THR A 922 -5.20 5.10 29.80
C THR A 922 -3.86 4.40 29.66
N TRP A 923 -3.56 3.54 30.62
CA TRP A 923 -2.50 2.55 30.51
C TRP A 923 -2.88 1.49 29.49
N MET A 924 -1.87 1.03 28.77
CA MET A 924 -1.92 -0.07 27.82
C MET A 924 -0.94 -1.15 28.25
N GLU A 925 -1.35 -2.41 28.16
CA GLU A 925 -0.55 -3.59 28.45
C GLU A 925 -0.77 -4.59 27.31
N ASP A 926 0.32 -4.91 26.60
CA ASP A 926 0.37 -5.68 25.35
C ASP A 926 -0.63 -5.18 24.27
N ASP A 927 -1.74 -5.89 24.04
CA ASP A 927 -2.76 -5.61 23.01
C ASP A 927 -3.98 -4.84 23.54
N ARG A 928 -4.00 -4.44 24.81
CA ARG A 928 -5.21 -3.94 25.52
C ARG A 928 -4.96 -2.70 26.35
N VAL A 929 -6.04 -1.97 26.65
CA VAL A 929 -6.04 -1.00 27.75
C VAL A 929 -6.27 -1.72 29.08
N THR A 930 -5.62 -1.27 30.16
CA THR A 930 -5.78 -1.92 31.47
C THR A 930 -7.09 -1.56 32.18
N ALA A 931 -7.70 -0.44 31.80
CA ALA A 931 -8.99 0.02 32.29
C ALA A 931 -9.69 0.88 31.22
N VAL A 932 -11.03 0.85 31.20
CA VAL A 932 -11.83 1.60 30.21
C VAL A 932 -11.81 3.10 30.56
N PRO A 933 -11.38 4.00 29.64
CA PRO A 933 -11.42 5.44 29.88
C PRO A 933 -12.86 5.96 29.88
N ASN A 934 -13.30 6.47 31.03
CA ASN A 934 -14.67 6.94 31.25
C ASN A 934 -14.78 8.26 32.05
N GLU A 935 -13.69 8.75 32.64
CA GLU A 935 -13.64 10.05 33.29
C GLU A 935 -13.40 11.15 32.24
N PRO A 936 -14.33 12.10 32.03
CA PRO A 936 -14.14 13.15 31.03
C PRO A 936 -13.06 14.15 31.46
N VAL A 937 -12.03 14.29 30.64
CA VAL A 937 -11.01 15.34 30.72
C VAL A 937 -11.40 16.43 29.73
N LEU A 938 -11.55 17.67 30.23
CA LEU A 938 -11.86 18.85 29.42
C LEU A 938 -11.09 20.04 30.00
N LYS A 939 -9.87 20.28 29.50
CA LYS A 939 -8.99 21.35 30.02
C LYS A 939 -8.73 22.45 28.99
N ASP A 940 -8.46 22.07 27.74
CA ASP A 940 -8.23 22.97 26.60
C ASP A 940 -8.35 22.19 25.26
N GLU A 941 -7.99 22.81 24.13
CA GLU A 941 -8.04 22.20 22.79
C GLU A 941 -7.03 21.05 22.58
N VAL A 942 -6.04 20.91 23.47
CA VAL A 942 -5.00 19.86 23.42
C VAL A 942 -5.38 18.72 24.37
N LEU A 943 -5.73 19.02 25.62
CA LEU A 943 -6.06 18.02 26.63
C LEU A 943 -7.59 17.90 26.84
N TYR A 944 -8.20 17.02 26.07
CA TYR A 944 -9.63 16.71 26.07
C TYR A 944 -9.86 15.20 25.77
N GLY A 945 -11.02 14.66 26.13
CA GLY A 945 -11.40 13.25 25.87
C GLY A 945 -11.73 12.50 27.16
N PHE A 946 -11.42 11.20 27.22
CA PHE A 946 -11.69 10.36 28.40
C PHE A 946 -10.41 9.76 28.99
N ARG A 947 -10.46 9.54 30.30
CA ARG A 947 -9.38 8.99 31.13
C ARG A 947 -9.86 7.79 31.93
N ALA A 948 -8.97 6.81 32.11
CA ALA A 948 -9.26 5.61 32.91
C ALA A 948 -9.08 5.86 34.41
N GLU A 949 -9.87 5.17 35.23
CA GLU A 949 -9.70 5.17 36.68
C GLU A 949 -8.27 4.71 37.05
N GLY A 950 -7.56 5.50 37.85
CA GLY A 950 -6.18 5.22 38.25
C GLY A 950 -5.10 5.59 37.22
N TYR A 951 -5.45 6.16 36.06
CA TYR A 951 -4.46 6.79 35.18
C TYR A 951 -4.25 8.26 35.60
N GLU A 952 -3.05 8.58 36.07
CA GLU A 952 -2.64 9.95 36.41
C GLU A 952 -1.37 10.32 35.63
N PHE A 953 -1.39 11.46 34.93
CA PHE A 953 -0.29 11.90 34.05
C PHE A 953 1.08 11.98 34.75
N VAL A 954 1.06 12.20 36.07
CA VAL A 954 2.24 12.28 36.95
C VAL A 954 2.91 10.92 37.18
N ASP A 955 2.17 9.82 37.07
CA ASP A 955 2.66 8.47 37.31
C ASP A 955 3.20 7.80 36.02
N VAL A 956 2.97 8.41 34.85
CA VAL A 956 3.32 7.85 33.53
C VAL A 956 4.80 7.49 33.41
N LEU A 957 5.69 8.45 33.68
CA LEU A 957 7.13 8.22 33.56
C LEU A 957 7.71 7.36 34.71
N PRO A 958 7.33 7.55 35.99
CA PRO A 958 7.78 6.65 37.07
C PRO A 958 7.44 5.18 36.86
N GLU A 959 6.23 4.85 36.39
CA GLU A 959 5.80 3.46 36.23
C GLU A 959 6.44 2.79 35.00
N THR A 960 6.58 3.47 33.85
CA THR A 960 7.28 2.91 32.67
C THR A 960 8.75 2.63 32.96
N VAL A 961 9.42 3.48 33.74
CA VAL A 961 10.77 3.24 34.26
C VAL A 961 10.79 2.04 35.22
N ARG A 962 9.83 1.94 36.14
CA ARG A 962 9.73 0.80 37.06
C ARG A 962 9.55 -0.54 36.31
N ARG A 963 8.71 -0.59 35.28
CA ARG A 963 8.54 -1.76 34.40
C ARG A 963 9.82 -2.11 33.64
N SER A 964 10.51 -1.10 33.09
CA SER A 964 11.83 -1.27 32.45
C SER A 964 12.87 -1.87 33.39
N VAL A 965 12.92 -1.37 34.62
CA VAL A 965 13.83 -1.82 35.69
C VAL A 965 13.53 -3.24 36.14
N ASP A 966 12.26 -3.64 36.22
CA ASP A 966 11.86 -5.02 36.51
C ASP A 966 12.24 -5.95 35.35
N TYR A 967 11.95 -5.56 34.09
CA TYR A 967 12.30 -6.34 32.90
C TYR A 967 13.81 -6.62 32.77
N ILE A 968 14.66 -5.59 32.97
CA ILE A 968 16.12 -5.78 32.95
C ILE A 968 16.56 -6.80 34.01
N ARG A 969 15.93 -6.81 35.19
CA ARG A 969 16.24 -7.82 36.24
C ARG A 969 15.76 -9.21 35.91
N ASP A 970 14.56 -9.33 35.35
CA ASP A 970 13.98 -10.62 34.99
C ASP A 970 14.70 -11.27 33.80
N ARG A 971 15.35 -10.46 32.94
CA ARG A 971 16.24 -10.93 31.88
C ARG A 971 17.71 -11.10 32.30
N ALA A 972 18.15 -10.46 33.38
CA ALA A 972 19.52 -10.59 33.86
C ALA A 972 19.84 -12.02 34.31
N GLY A 973 20.70 -12.71 33.55
CA GLY A 973 21.06 -14.11 33.78
C GLY A 973 20.19 -15.13 33.05
N GLY A 974 19.36 -14.70 32.09
CA GLY A 974 18.75 -15.59 31.11
C GLY A 974 19.68 -15.91 29.94
N ASP A 975 19.44 -17.04 29.25
CA ASP A 975 20.27 -17.52 28.14
C ASP A 975 20.03 -16.81 26.80
N ARG A 976 19.06 -15.88 26.72
CA ARG A 976 18.75 -15.07 25.52
C ARG A 976 19.09 -13.60 25.76
N PRO A 977 19.72 -12.89 24.80
CA PRO A 977 19.85 -11.44 24.88
C PRO A 977 18.46 -10.78 24.81
N PHE A 978 18.35 -9.55 25.28
CA PHE A 978 17.10 -8.78 25.20
C PHE A 978 17.25 -7.43 24.49
N PHE A 979 16.17 -6.99 23.87
CA PHE A 979 15.99 -5.65 23.33
C PHE A 979 14.91 -4.92 24.13
N LEU A 980 15.29 -3.82 24.78
CA LEU A 980 14.38 -2.94 25.49
C LEU A 980 14.33 -1.59 24.79
N TYR A 981 13.15 -1.25 24.26
CA TYR A 981 12.84 0.09 23.76
C TYR A 981 12.08 0.88 24.85
N LEU A 982 12.82 1.72 25.58
CA LEU A 982 12.27 2.63 26.58
C LEU A 982 11.97 3.99 25.93
N SER A 983 10.70 4.22 25.61
CA SER A 983 10.23 5.43 24.96
C SER A 983 9.59 6.38 25.97
N LEU A 984 10.29 7.45 26.33
CA LEU A 984 9.82 8.39 27.35
C LEU A 984 8.75 9.32 26.77
N THR A 985 7.77 9.69 27.59
CA THR A 985 6.79 10.76 27.32
C THR A 985 7.30 12.16 27.69
N ALA A 986 8.59 12.31 28.00
CA ALA A 986 9.15 13.51 28.61
C ALA A 986 10.40 14.02 27.87
N PRO A 987 10.65 15.35 27.86
CA PRO A 987 9.86 16.43 28.46
C PRO A 987 8.62 16.94 27.64
N HIS A 988 7.96 16.12 26.81
CA HIS A 988 6.73 16.49 26.10
C HIS A 988 5.60 17.04 27.00
N ALA A 989 4.74 17.90 26.46
CA ALA A 989 3.56 18.38 27.19
C ALA A 989 2.51 17.26 27.38
N PRO A 990 1.73 17.22 28.49
CA PRO A 990 1.71 18.16 29.60
C PRO A 990 2.92 18.01 30.54
N ILE A 991 3.51 19.13 30.97
CA ILE A 991 4.68 19.16 31.86
C ILE A 991 4.25 18.90 33.31
N VAL A 992 4.34 17.64 33.77
CA VAL A 992 3.80 17.20 35.09
C VAL A 992 4.77 16.35 35.93
N PRO A 993 5.99 16.84 36.27
CA PRO A 993 6.88 16.09 37.15
C PRO A 993 6.24 15.84 38.53
N PRO A 994 6.34 14.62 39.09
CA PRO A 994 5.88 14.30 40.44
C PRO A 994 6.60 15.14 41.48
N GLU A 995 5.96 15.36 42.63
CA GLU A 995 6.62 16.02 43.75
C GLU A 995 7.78 15.16 44.30
N ARG A 996 7.58 13.84 44.32
CA ARG A 996 8.57 12.84 44.73
C ARG A 996 8.26 11.47 44.12
N VAL A 997 9.28 10.75 43.69
CA VAL A 997 9.24 9.28 43.50
C VAL A 997 10.07 8.68 44.65
N PRO A 998 9.48 7.90 45.58
CA PRO A 998 10.23 7.25 46.64
C PRO A 998 11.28 6.28 46.10
N ALA A 999 12.41 6.14 46.79
CA ALA A 999 13.37 5.08 46.51
C ALA A 999 12.76 3.69 46.77
N ASP A 1000 12.84 2.79 45.79
CA ASP A 1000 12.55 1.37 45.98
C ASP A 1000 13.87 0.60 46.15
N THR A 1001 14.25 0.33 47.40
CA THR A 1001 15.47 -0.40 47.72
C THR A 1001 15.40 -1.89 47.35
N GLY A 1002 14.20 -2.45 47.16
CA GLY A 1002 14.03 -3.81 46.63
C GLY A 1002 14.40 -3.87 45.14
N ARG A 1003 14.11 -2.79 44.42
CA ARG A 1003 14.49 -2.55 43.01
C ARG A 1003 15.76 -1.70 42.84
N GLY A 1004 16.53 -1.45 43.91
CA GLY A 1004 17.73 -0.61 43.86
C GLY A 1004 17.54 0.82 43.30
N MET A 1005 16.30 1.30 43.17
CA MET A 1005 15.98 2.58 42.54
C MET A 1005 16.26 3.75 43.50
N SER A 1006 16.81 4.84 42.96
CA SER A 1006 17.03 6.09 43.71
C SER A 1006 15.73 6.87 43.87
N GLU A 1007 15.66 7.76 44.88
CA GLU A 1007 14.54 8.68 44.97
C GLU A 1007 14.67 9.84 43.98
N PHE A 1008 13.55 10.25 43.39
CA PHE A 1008 13.42 11.54 42.74
C PHE A 1008 12.68 12.50 43.67
N ALA A 1009 13.12 13.76 43.72
CA ALA A 1009 12.41 14.83 44.41
C ALA A 1009 12.43 16.11 43.57
N ARG A 1010 11.26 16.75 43.42
CA ARG A 1010 11.13 18.05 42.74
C ARG A 1010 11.90 19.11 43.53
N ASP A 1011 12.68 19.90 42.82
CA ASP A 1011 13.33 21.09 43.37
C ASP A 1011 12.45 22.30 43.09
N ASP A 1012 11.85 22.87 44.13
CA ASP A 1012 10.99 24.05 44.04
C ASP A 1012 11.76 25.33 43.63
N GLY A 1013 13.11 25.29 43.61
CA GLY A 1013 13.97 26.31 43.02
C GLY A 1013 14.11 26.23 41.49
N LEU A 1014 13.63 25.15 40.86
CA LEU A 1014 13.67 24.92 39.42
C LEU A 1014 12.26 25.02 38.79
N THR A 1015 12.20 25.28 37.48
CA THR A 1015 10.92 25.27 36.75
C THR A 1015 10.33 23.85 36.69
N LEU A 1016 9.03 23.72 36.38
CA LEU A 1016 8.44 22.39 36.13
C LEU A 1016 9.12 21.68 34.96
N TYR A 1017 9.46 22.40 33.88
CA TYR A 1017 10.19 21.84 32.74
C TYR A 1017 11.58 21.35 33.15
N SER A 1018 12.33 22.16 33.90
CA SER A 1018 13.65 21.79 34.43
C SER A 1018 13.60 20.58 35.37
N ASN A 1019 12.53 20.44 36.16
CA ASN A 1019 12.32 19.24 36.97
C ASN A 1019 11.92 18.02 36.13
N PHE A 1020 11.26 18.20 34.99
CA PHE A 1020 10.93 17.12 34.08
C PHE A 1020 12.16 16.61 33.32
N LEU A 1021 13.08 17.51 32.93
CA LEU A 1021 14.42 17.14 32.44
C LEU A 1021 15.23 16.36 33.49
N ARG A 1022 15.18 16.76 34.78
CA ARG A 1022 15.77 15.96 35.87
C ARG A 1022 15.14 14.58 36.02
N LEU A 1023 13.87 14.42 35.65
CA LEU A 1023 13.17 13.14 35.70
C LEU A 1023 13.57 12.24 34.51
N VAL A 1024 13.83 12.81 33.33
CA VAL A 1024 14.45 12.10 32.20
C VAL A 1024 15.85 11.59 32.59
N ASP A 1025 16.68 12.43 33.20
CA ASP A 1025 18.00 12.00 33.70
C ASP A 1025 17.88 10.93 34.79
N TRP A 1026 16.96 11.08 35.74
CA TRP A 1026 16.64 10.03 36.73
C TRP A 1026 16.18 8.72 36.08
N SER A 1027 15.44 8.76 34.98
CA SER A 1027 15.00 7.58 34.23
C SER A 1027 16.21 6.81 33.67
N VAL A 1028 17.16 7.54 33.06
CA VAL A 1028 18.45 6.99 32.59
C VAL A 1028 19.28 6.46 33.77
N GLU A 1029 19.29 7.16 34.91
CA GLU A 1029 19.96 6.71 36.13
C GLU A 1029 19.43 5.34 36.58
N GLN A 1030 18.11 5.10 36.53
CA GLN A 1030 17.53 3.83 36.99
C GLN A 1030 17.91 2.66 36.09
N VAL A 1031 17.95 2.88 34.76
CA VAL A 1031 18.43 1.88 33.79
C VAL A 1031 19.89 1.54 34.06
N LEU A 1032 20.77 2.55 34.11
CA LEU A 1032 22.21 2.33 34.31
C LEU A 1032 22.52 1.67 35.66
N ARG A 1033 21.90 2.13 36.76
CA ARG A 1033 22.02 1.49 38.08
C ARG A 1033 21.55 0.05 38.08
N THR A 1034 20.51 -0.27 37.31
CA THR A 1034 19.98 -1.63 37.23
C THR A 1034 20.96 -2.53 36.49
N LEU A 1035 21.45 -2.10 35.32
CA LEU A 1035 22.48 -2.82 34.56
C LEU A 1035 23.74 -3.09 35.41
N ASP A 1036 24.27 -2.05 36.07
CA ASP A 1036 25.41 -2.16 37.00
C ASP A 1036 25.12 -3.15 38.15
N ALA A 1037 23.94 -3.07 38.78
CA ALA A 1037 23.56 -3.92 39.91
C ALA A 1037 23.29 -5.39 39.51
N THR A 1038 22.87 -5.63 38.26
CA THR A 1038 22.70 -6.97 37.69
C THR A 1038 24.01 -7.56 37.12
N GLY A 1039 25.05 -6.75 36.93
CA GLY A 1039 26.35 -7.18 36.44
C GLY A 1039 26.46 -7.39 34.92
N ILE A 1040 25.40 -7.10 34.14
CA ILE A 1040 25.37 -7.27 32.67
C ILE A 1040 25.80 -6.02 31.89
N ALA A 1041 26.29 -4.99 32.59
CA ALA A 1041 26.60 -3.68 32.00
C ALA A 1041 27.71 -3.70 30.94
N GLU A 1042 28.65 -4.66 31.02
CA GLU A 1042 29.71 -4.87 30.01
C GLU A 1042 29.18 -5.47 28.71
N ASP A 1043 28.11 -6.27 28.80
CA ASP A 1043 27.47 -7.02 27.71
C ASP A 1043 26.16 -6.34 27.23
N THR A 1044 26.02 -5.04 27.50
CA THR A 1044 24.82 -4.26 27.13
C THR A 1044 25.20 -3.00 26.36
N LEU A 1045 24.65 -2.87 25.16
CA LEU A 1045 24.65 -1.66 24.36
C LEU A 1045 23.48 -0.75 24.80
N VAL A 1046 23.81 0.38 25.41
CA VAL A 1046 22.84 1.44 25.74
C VAL A 1046 22.92 2.56 24.71
N ILE A 1047 21.79 2.88 24.09
CA ILE A 1047 21.62 3.97 23.12
C ILE A 1047 20.68 5.00 23.75
N PHE A 1048 21.09 6.27 23.82
CA PHE A 1048 20.24 7.37 24.29
C PHE A 1048 20.10 8.45 23.21
N THR A 1049 18.87 8.85 22.91
CA THR A 1049 18.59 9.92 21.94
C THR A 1049 17.23 10.60 22.16
N SER A 1050 16.81 11.49 21.26
CA SER A 1050 15.49 12.13 21.28
C SER A 1050 14.86 12.22 19.89
N ASP A 1051 13.53 12.31 19.82
CA ASP A 1051 12.79 12.27 18.56
C ASP A 1051 12.73 13.60 17.79
N ASN A 1052 12.98 14.73 18.44
CA ASN A 1052 13.17 16.04 17.82
C ASN A 1052 13.85 17.04 18.80
N GLY A 1053 14.26 18.19 18.28
CA GLY A 1053 14.81 19.29 19.10
C GLY A 1053 13.80 19.91 20.07
N ALA A 1054 14.30 20.75 20.98
CA ALA A 1054 13.57 21.25 22.15
C ALA A 1054 12.28 22.05 21.83
N ALA A 1055 11.23 21.85 22.62
CA ALA A 1055 9.89 22.43 22.40
C ALA A 1055 9.62 23.73 23.19
N LYS A 1056 10.18 24.87 22.73
CA LYS A 1056 10.04 26.18 23.40
C LYS A 1056 8.59 26.67 23.66
N PRO A 1057 7.55 26.39 22.84
CA PRO A 1057 6.21 26.96 23.06
C PRO A 1057 5.54 26.52 24.36
N PHE A 1058 5.88 25.34 24.88
CA PHE A 1058 5.26 24.74 26.07
C PHE A 1058 6.09 24.96 27.35
N ALA A 1059 7.30 25.50 27.23
CA ALA A 1059 8.16 25.83 28.35
C ALA A 1059 7.95 27.28 28.80
N SER A 1060 7.46 27.44 30.03
CA SER A 1060 7.22 28.76 30.61
C SER A 1060 8.52 29.47 31.03
N HIS A 1061 9.01 30.31 30.11
CA HIS A 1061 10.03 31.36 30.27
C HIS A 1061 11.53 30.96 30.21
N ASP A 1062 12.24 31.81 29.45
CA ASP A 1062 13.63 32.27 29.51
C ASP A 1062 14.84 31.34 29.23
N HIS A 1063 14.79 30.01 29.39
CA HIS A 1063 16.03 29.19 29.29
C HIS A 1063 16.00 27.86 28.48
N ILE A 1064 15.20 27.75 27.41
CA ILE A 1064 15.41 26.67 26.42
C ILE A 1064 16.38 27.10 25.32
N SER A 1065 17.57 26.49 25.34
CA SER A 1065 18.51 26.53 24.22
C SER A 1065 18.23 25.37 23.27
N PRO A 1066 18.11 25.59 21.95
CA PRO A 1066 18.15 24.51 20.96
C PRO A 1066 19.52 23.80 20.89
N GLY A 1067 20.55 24.35 21.57
CA GLY A 1067 21.91 23.82 21.60
C GLY A 1067 22.91 24.73 20.90
N PHE A 1068 24.17 24.33 20.99
CA PHE A 1068 25.29 25.01 20.36
C PHE A 1068 26.17 24.00 19.62
N VAL A 1069 26.68 24.40 18.45
CA VAL A 1069 27.77 23.71 17.73
C VAL A 1069 28.85 24.76 17.49
N ASP A 1070 30.10 24.46 17.86
CA ASP A 1070 31.25 25.37 17.81
C ASP A 1070 31.01 26.77 18.41
N GLY A 1071 30.18 26.81 19.46
CA GLY A 1071 29.79 28.03 20.17
C GLY A 1071 28.72 28.89 19.47
N VAL A 1072 28.26 28.48 18.30
CA VAL A 1072 27.16 29.09 17.56
C VAL A 1072 25.83 28.50 18.05
N LEU A 1073 24.86 29.36 18.33
CA LEU A 1073 23.51 28.95 18.74
C LEU A 1073 22.75 28.37 17.53
N LEU A 1074 22.20 27.17 17.67
CA LEU A 1074 21.39 26.57 16.61
C LEU A 1074 20.07 27.34 16.42
N ARG A 1075 19.58 27.44 15.18
CA ARG A 1075 18.31 28.11 14.85
C ARG A 1075 17.13 27.13 14.95
N GLY A 1076 15.93 27.63 15.24
CA GLY A 1076 14.72 26.80 15.31
C GLY A 1076 14.44 26.18 16.68
N GLN A 1077 13.56 25.17 16.68
CA GLN A 1077 12.96 24.43 17.80
C GLN A 1077 12.15 23.25 17.23
N LYS A 1078 11.53 22.39 18.07
CA LYS A 1078 10.53 21.38 17.62
C LYS A 1078 9.67 21.91 16.47
N ALA A 1079 9.38 21.04 15.52
CA ALA A 1079 8.62 21.26 14.29
C ALA A 1079 9.35 22.02 13.16
N ASP A 1080 10.47 22.70 13.39
CA ASP A 1080 11.20 23.44 12.35
C ASP A 1080 12.23 22.57 11.60
N ALA A 1081 12.36 22.77 10.29
CA ALA A 1081 13.47 22.23 9.48
C ALA A 1081 14.85 22.89 9.73
N PHE A 1082 14.93 23.92 10.59
CA PHE A 1082 16.20 24.48 11.07
C PHE A 1082 16.89 23.51 12.04
N GLU A 1083 18.21 23.58 12.18
CA GLU A 1083 19.04 22.63 12.92
C GLU A 1083 18.49 22.33 14.33
N GLY A 1084 18.13 23.36 15.10
CA GLY A 1084 17.56 23.24 16.44
C GLY A 1084 16.18 22.57 16.54
N GLY A 1085 15.58 22.13 15.43
CA GLY A 1085 14.33 21.36 15.41
C GLY A 1085 14.50 19.86 15.21
N HIS A 1086 15.64 19.39 14.70
CA HIS A 1086 15.92 17.98 14.45
C HIS A 1086 17.37 17.56 14.77
N ARG A 1087 18.25 18.48 15.18
CA ARG A 1087 19.57 18.19 15.77
C ARG A 1087 19.36 17.76 17.22
N ILE A 1088 19.82 16.57 17.54
CA ILE A 1088 19.46 15.83 18.77
C ILE A 1088 20.71 15.23 19.41
N PRO A 1089 20.71 14.97 20.73
CA PRO A 1089 21.75 14.16 21.33
C PRO A 1089 21.64 12.71 20.83
N LEU A 1090 22.78 12.06 20.62
CA LEU A 1090 22.85 10.63 20.33
C LEU A 1090 24.12 10.08 20.98
N LEU A 1091 23.94 9.18 21.94
CA LEU A 1091 25.01 8.56 22.71
C LEU A 1091 24.89 7.04 22.67
N PHE A 1092 26.03 6.37 22.56
CA PHE A 1092 26.18 4.92 22.62
C PHE A 1092 27.16 4.56 23.74
N ARG A 1093 26.77 3.68 24.65
CA ARG A 1093 27.63 3.15 25.72
C ARG A 1093 27.59 1.63 25.67
N TRP A 1094 28.75 1.01 25.47
CA TRP A 1094 28.95 -0.43 25.59
C TRP A 1094 30.37 -0.66 26.13
N PRO A 1095 30.57 -0.75 27.45
CA PRO A 1095 31.91 -0.72 28.08
C PRO A 1095 32.88 -1.80 27.57
N GLY A 1096 32.38 -3.00 27.21
CA GLY A 1096 33.20 -4.08 26.67
C GLY A 1096 33.66 -3.89 25.21
N ARG A 1097 33.13 -2.92 24.45
CA ARG A 1097 33.40 -2.77 23.00
C ARG A 1097 33.58 -1.34 22.48
N ILE A 1098 32.98 -0.32 23.12
CA ILE A 1098 33.08 1.09 22.71
C ILE A 1098 34.05 1.81 23.65
N GLU A 1099 35.10 2.41 23.08
CA GLU A 1099 36.04 3.24 23.84
C GLU A 1099 35.33 4.45 24.48
N ALA A 1100 35.57 4.64 25.77
CA ALA A 1100 34.97 5.68 26.59
C ALA A 1100 35.42 7.11 26.20
N ALA A 1101 34.56 8.09 26.49
CA ALA A 1101 34.75 9.52 26.22
C ALA A 1101 35.04 9.88 24.74
N ARG A 1102 34.64 9.04 23.78
CA ARG A 1102 34.77 9.35 22.35
C ARG A 1102 33.73 10.37 21.89
N VAL A 1103 34.12 11.17 20.91
CA VAL A 1103 33.26 12.16 20.24
C VAL A 1103 33.35 11.95 18.73
N SER A 1104 32.21 11.99 18.04
CA SER A 1104 32.13 11.94 16.58
C SER A 1104 31.29 13.11 16.05
N ASP A 1105 31.78 13.77 15.02
CA ASP A 1105 31.11 14.80 14.23
C ASP A 1105 30.60 14.28 12.87
N ALA A 1106 30.72 12.97 12.63
CA ALA A 1106 30.16 12.30 11.47
C ALA A 1106 28.63 12.46 11.43
N LEU A 1107 28.11 12.81 10.25
CA LEU A 1107 26.68 12.90 10.00
C LEU A 1107 26.01 11.53 10.18
N VAL A 1108 24.97 11.48 11.03
CA VAL A 1108 24.12 10.30 11.25
C VAL A 1108 22.65 10.71 11.42
N GLU A 1109 21.73 9.87 10.97
CA GLU A 1109 20.29 10.05 11.16
C GLU A 1109 19.70 8.89 11.98
N LEU A 1110 18.64 9.09 12.76
CA LEU A 1110 18.10 8.03 13.63
C LEU A 1110 17.67 6.75 12.89
N ASN A 1111 17.31 6.86 11.60
CA ASN A 1111 17.05 5.71 10.75
C ASN A 1111 18.24 4.74 10.70
N ASP A 1112 19.48 5.27 10.78
CA ASP A 1112 20.73 4.52 10.73
C ASP A 1112 20.88 3.53 11.89
N ILE A 1113 20.19 3.75 13.01
CA ILE A 1113 20.16 2.81 14.13
C ILE A 1113 19.66 1.44 13.67
N TYR A 1114 18.66 1.37 12.78
CA TYR A 1114 18.15 0.11 12.25
C TYR A 1114 19.27 -0.74 11.61
N ARG A 1115 19.99 -0.16 10.64
CA ARG A 1115 21.06 -0.88 9.93
C ARG A 1115 22.27 -1.13 10.84
N SER A 1116 22.57 -0.21 11.74
CA SER A 1116 23.71 -0.33 12.65
C SER A 1116 23.50 -1.42 13.70
N VAL A 1117 22.29 -1.54 14.26
CA VAL A 1117 21.93 -2.66 15.14
C VAL A 1117 21.91 -3.97 14.37
N ALA A 1118 21.33 -3.99 13.16
CA ALA A 1118 21.36 -5.16 12.29
C ALA A 1118 22.82 -5.65 12.03
N GLU A 1119 23.75 -4.73 11.75
CA GLU A 1119 25.18 -5.06 11.60
C GLU A 1119 25.81 -5.60 12.89
N ILE A 1120 25.48 -5.02 14.06
CA ILE A 1120 25.97 -5.47 15.38
C ILE A 1120 25.50 -6.90 15.70
N VAL A 1121 24.28 -7.29 15.31
CA VAL A 1121 23.72 -8.63 15.54
C VAL A 1121 23.96 -9.60 14.38
N GLY A 1122 24.87 -9.28 13.46
CA GLY A 1122 25.31 -10.18 12.38
C GLY A 1122 24.31 -10.32 11.22
N VAL A 1123 23.57 -9.26 10.88
CA VAL A 1123 22.68 -9.21 9.70
C VAL A 1123 23.41 -8.52 8.55
N GLU A 1124 24.05 -9.32 7.69
CA GLU A 1124 24.85 -8.81 6.57
C GLU A 1124 24.00 -8.05 5.54
N ALA A 1125 22.82 -8.58 5.19
CA ALA A 1125 21.89 -8.02 4.22
C ALA A 1125 20.49 -7.85 4.82
N LEU A 1126 19.85 -6.71 4.58
CA LEU A 1126 18.44 -6.50 4.93
C LEU A 1126 17.55 -7.04 3.81
N THR A 1127 16.58 -7.87 4.18
CA THR A 1127 15.57 -8.46 3.29
C THR A 1127 14.29 -7.62 3.24
N ALA A 1128 13.92 -7.03 4.38
CA ALA A 1128 12.89 -6.02 4.57
C ALA A 1128 13.42 -4.88 5.47
N GLY A 1129 12.69 -3.77 5.56
CA GLY A 1129 13.09 -2.59 6.34
C GLY A 1129 14.34 -1.86 5.81
N GLY A 1130 14.67 -0.76 6.48
CA GLY A 1130 15.95 -0.06 6.36
C GLY A 1130 16.27 0.60 5.02
N GLN A 1131 15.29 0.93 4.19
CA GLN A 1131 15.52 1.48 2.84
C GLN A 1131 16.24 2.85 2.86
N ASP A 1132 16.19 3.57 3.98
CA ASP A 1132 16.83 4.88 4.16
C ASP A 1132 17.93 4.89 5.24
N SER A 1133 18.25 3.74 5.83
CA SER A 1133 19.25 3.60 6.90
C SER A 1133 20.63 3.21 6.36
N ILE A 1134 21.69 3.75 6.95
CA ILE A 1134 23.09 3.52 6.59
C ILE A 1134 23.83 2.99 7.83
N GLY A 1135 24.67 1.98 7.65
CA GLY A 1135 25.42 1.36 8.75
C GLY A 1135 26.48 2.28 9.36
N MET A 1136 26.43 2.49 10.67
CA MET A 1136 27.41 3.29 11.42
C MET A 1136 28.34 2.46 12.31
N ALA A 1137 28.24 1.12 12.29
CA ALA A 1137 29.02 0.23 13.17
C ALA A 1137 30.55 0.52 13.18
N PRO A 1138 31.22 0.82 12.04
CA PRO A 1138 32.65 1.18 12.06
C PRO A 1138 32.97 2.44 12.89
N LEU A 1139 32.04 3.40 12.95
CA LEU A 1139 32.22 4.61 13.77
C LEU A 1139 32.13 4.29 15.28
N LEU A 1140 31.32 3.31 15.66
CA LEU A 1140 31.13 2.89 17.06
C LEU A 1140 32.40 2.23 17.62
N PHE A 1141 32.98 1.28 16.87
CA PHE A 1141 34.12 0.47 17.33
C PHE A 1141 35.49 1.05 16.98
N GLY A 1142 35.57 2.02 16.06
CA GLY A 1142 36.83 2.68 15.71
C GLY A 1142 37.64 1.98 14.61
N ASP A 1143 37.11 0.90 14.03
CA ASP A 1143 37.67 0.23 12.85
C ASP A 1143 37.64 1.18 11.64
N THR A 1144 38.76 1.88 11.45
CA THR A 1144 39.01 2.79 10.33
C THR A 1144 40.17 2.24 9.52
N GLY A 1145 39.93 2.00 8.22
CA GLY A 1145 40.97 1.60 7.29
C GLY A 1145 42.06 2.66 7.11
N GLU A 1146 43.07 2.38 6.27
CA GLU A 1146 44.29 3.21 6.10
C GLU A 1146 44.06 4.69 5.68
N SER A 1147 42.82 5.11 5.42
CA SER A 1147 42.40 6.46 5.03
C SER A 1147 41.67 7.27 6.11
N GLY A 1148 41.44 6.73 7.32
CA GLY A 1148 40.76 7.44 8.42
C GLY A 1148 39.21 7.45 8.32
N PRO A 1149 38.52 8.17 9.22
CA PRO A 1149 37.06 8.11 9.34
C PRO A 1149 36.37 8.88 8.20
N GLN A 1150 36.02 8.17 7.14
CA GLN A 1150 35.04 8.65 6.17
C GLN A 1150 33.64 8.32 6.71
N ALA A 1151 32.81 9.34 6.95
CA ALA A 1151 31.44 9.11 7.42
C ALA A 1151 30.66 8.29 6.38
N PRO A 1152 29.97 7.20 6.78
CA PRO A 1152 29.27 6.32 5.83
C PRO A 1152 28.06 7.02 5.20
N ARG A 1153 27.48 7.99 5.92
CA ARG A 1153 26.42 8.88 5.43
C ARG A 1153 27.01 10.21 4.96
N THR A 1154 26.82 10.51 3.68
CA THR A 1154 27.20 11.80 3.05
C THR A 1154 26.01 12.68 2.70
N TYR A 1155 24.79 12.17 2.80
CA TYR A 1155 23.53 12.91 2.59
C TYR A 1155 22.51 12.60 3.69
N GLY A 1156 21.66 13.56 4.04
CA GLY A 1156 20.54 13.37 4.97
C GLY A 1156 19.30 14.12 4.50
N VAL A 1157 18.11 13.65 4.87
CA VAL A 1157 16.83 14.27 4.53
C VAL A 1157 15.96 14.37 5.77
N ASN A 1158 15.66 15.60 6.17
CA ASN A 1158 14.82 15.91 7.32
C ASN A 1158 13.57 16.69 6.84
N HIS A 1159 12.44 16.62 7.53
CA HIS A 1159 11.30 17.50 7.24
C HIS A 1159 10.72 18.21 8.46
N SER A 1160 10.07 19.35 8.22
CA SER A 1160 9.31 20.11 9.21
C SER A 1160 7.93 19.50 9.50
N HIS A 1161 7.28 19.95 10.56
CA HIS A 1161 5.89 19.56 10.89
C HIS A 1161 4.88 19.83 9.76
N ARG A 1162 5.08 20.86 8.92
CA ARG A 1162 4.19 21.11 7.76
C ARG A 1162 4.61 20.36 6.49
N GLY A 1163 5.61 19.47 6.56
CA GLY A 1163 6.12 18.72 5.41
C GLY A 1163 7.16 19.48 4.57
N GLY A 1164 7.79 20.52 5.11
CA GLY A 1164 8.88 21.23 4.43
C GLY A 1164 10.17 20.43 4.48
N PHE A 1165 10.65 19.99 3.33
CA PHE A 1165 11.89 19.23 3.22
C PHE A 1165 13.13 20.08 3.50
N ALA A 1166 14.16 19.43 4.01
CA ALA A 1166 15.54 19.87 3.95
C ALA A 1166 16.42 18.70 3.52
N ILE A 1167 17.36 18.94 2.60
CA ILE A 1167 18.41 17.97 2.25
C ILE A 1167 19.77 18.57 2.62
N ARG A 1168 20.62 17.74 3.22
CA ARG A 1168 22.01 18.08 3.53
C ARG A 1168 22.98 17.19 2.76
N ARG A 1169 24.20 17.69 2.55
CA ARG A 1169 25.33 16.95 1.96
C ARG A 1169 26.65 17.35 2.60
N ILE A 1170 27.48 16.37 2.95
CA ILE A 1170 28.90 16.58 3.19
C ILE A 1170 29.66 16.28 1.89
N ASP A 1171 30.47 17.22 1.42
CA ASP A 1171 31.32 17.04 0.23
C ASP A 1171 32.69 16.41 0.55
N ALA A 1172 33.47 16.12 -0.49
CA ALA A 1172 34.76 15.43 -0.36
C ALA A 1172 35.84 16.23 0.38
N ASP A 1173 35.67 17.56 0.49
CA ASP A 1173 36.55 18.44 1.26
C ASP A 1173 36.07 18.59 2.72
N GLY A 1174 34.99 17.89 3.10
CA GLY A 1174 34.42 17.89 4.45
C GLY A 1174 33.48 19.06 4.73
N ARG A 1175 33.03 19.82 3.72
CA ARG A 1175 32.07 20.92 3.93
C ARG A 1175 30.64 20.40 3.94
N GLU A 1176 29.88 20.80 4.95
CA GLU A 1176 28.46 20.46 5.07
C GLU A 1176 27.58 21.58 4.50
N TRP A 1177 26.70 21.20 3.59
CA TRP A 1177 25.75 22.07 2.92
C TRP A 1177 24.32 21.65 3.23
N LYS A 1178 23.41 22.60 3.42
CA LYS A 1178 21.99 22.32 3.67
C LYS A 1178 21.08 23.22 2.83
N LEU A 1179 20.11 22.61 2.15
CA LEU A 1179 19.08 23.26 1.35
C LEU A 1179 17.71 23.04 2.00
N ILE A 1180 16.98 24.11 2.32
CA ILE A 1180 15.64 24.06 2.94
C ILE A 1180 14.58 24.52 1.93
N PHE A 1181 13.46 23.78 1.85
CA PHE A 1181 12.36 23.99 0.92
C PHE A 1181 11.23 24.81 1.57
N GLY A 1182 11.45 26.11 1.70
CA GLY A 1182 10.47 27.07 2.19
C GLY A 1182 11.13 28.42 2.49
N GLY A 1183 10.68 29.49 1.80
CA GLY A 1183 11.26 30.83 1.70
C GLY A 1183 12.08 31.34 2.89
N GLN A 1184 11.56 32.23 3.74
CA GLN A 1184 12.31 32.70 4.92
C GLN A 1184 12.04 31.91 6.21
N ALA A 1185 11.38 30.76 6.11
CA ALA A 1185 10.75 30.10 7.26
C ALA A 1185 10.76 28.57 7.12
N ALA A 1186 11.06 27.86 8.22
CA ALA A 1186 11.34 26.43 8.20
C ALA A 1186 10.09 25.52 8.30
N GLY A 1187 8.92 26.02 7.90
CA GLY A 1187 7.68 25.25 7.80
C GLY A 1187 7.22 24.61 9.12
N GLY A 1188 7.56 25.18 10.27
CA GLY A 1188 7.35 24.57 11.59
C GLY A 1188 6.61 25.47 12.56
N PHE A 1189 6.96 25.39 13.85
CA PHE A 1189 6.43 26.30 14.88
C PHE A 1189 7.00 27.73 14.74
N SER A 1190 8.12 27.92 14.04
CA SER A 1190 8.57 29.23 13.56
C SER A 1190 7.69 29.82 12.44
N GLY A 1191 6.75 29.04 11.90
CA GLY A 1191 5.83 29.44 10.84
C GLY A 1191 6.35 29.13 9.42
N GLY A 1192 5.77 29.82 8.44
CA GLY A 1192 6.04 29.59 7.02
C GLY A 1192 5.12 28.58 6.35
N THR A 1193 4.93 28.73 5.05
CA THR A 1193 4.37 27.71 4.18
C THR A 1193 5.54 27.01 3.50
N PRO A 1194 5.72 25.69 3.66
CA PRO A 1194 6.76 24.97 2.96
C PRO A 1194 6.52 25.01 1.45
N PHE A 1195 7.60 24.94 0.68
CA PHE A 1195 7.51 24.78 -0.76
C PHE A 1195 7.52 23.29 -1.11
N ASP A 1196 6.63 22.88 -2.02
CA ASP A 1196 6.57 21.51 -2.50
C ASP A 1196 7.62 21.31 -3.61
N PRO A 1197 8.65 20.45 -3.42
CA PRO A 1197 9.67 20.19 -4.43
C PRO A 1197 9.11 19.61 -5.74
N PHE A 1198 7.87 19.08 -5.74
CA PHE A 1198 7.30 18.38 -6.90
C PHE A 1198 6.58 19.27 -7.92
N THR A 1199 6.22 20.53 -7.59
CA THR A 1199 5.19 21.25 -8.37
C THR A 1199 5.61 22.54 -9.08
N ALA A 1200 6.84 23.06 -8.92
CA ALA A 1200 7.32 24.15 -9.77
C ALA A 1200 8.86 24.27 -9.86
N ILE A 1201 9.46 23.69 -10.91
CA ILE A 1201 10.73 24.19 -11.47
C ILE A 1201 10.50 24.42 -12.96
N GLY A 1202 10.60 25.68 -13.39
CA GLY A 1202 10.46 26.10 -14.78
C GLY A 1202 11.09 27.49 -14.96
N ASP A 1203 11.03 28.04 -16.16
CA ASP A 1203 11.78 29.26 -16.57
C ASP A 1203 11.52 30.54 -15.74
N THR A 1204 10.54 30.52 -14.84
CA THR A 1204 10.19 31.63 -13.93
C THR A 1204 10.33 31.28 -12.44
N PHE A 1205 11.01 30.18 -12.09
CA PHE A 1205 11.22 29.81 -10.69
C PHE A 1205 12.24 30.73 -10.02
N ASP A 1206 11.84 31.36 -8.92
CA ASP A 1206 12.68 32.24 -8.12
C ASP A 1206 13.21 31.50 -6.89
N PHE A 1207 14.48 31.10 -6.98
CA PHE A 1207 15.20 30.39 -5.93
C PHE A 1207 15.30 31.22 -4.63
N GLU A 1208 15.41 32.55 -4.72
CA GLU A 1208 15.65 33.46 -3.58
C GLU A 1208 14.43 33.59 -2.66
N THR A 1209 13.22 33.33 -3.17
CA THR A 1209 11.97 33.41 -2.41
C THR A 1209 11.43 32.06 -1.92
N HIS A 1210 11.94 30.93 -2.43
CA HIS A 1210 11.41 29.60 -2.15
C HIS A 1210 12.38 28.66 -1.44
N LEU A 1211 13.69 28.85 -1.59
CA LEU A 1211 14.73 28.00 -0.98
C LEU A 1211 15.61 28.82 -0.03
N GLN A 1212 16.29 28.14 0.90
CA GLN A 1212 17.39 28.69 1.71
C GLN A 1212 18.61 27.78 1.59
N LEU A 1213 19.80 28.33 1.35
CA LEU A 1213 21.05 27.56 1.25
C LEU A 1213 22.03 28.01 2.34
N TYR A 1214 22.54 27.04 3.10
CA TYR A 1214 23.49 27.27 4.20
C TYR A 1214 24.76 26.42 4.02
N ASP A 1215 25.91 27.03 4.27
CA ASP A 1215 27.19 26.35 4.54
C ASP A 1215 27.26 26.13 6.06
N LEU A 1216 26.97 24.92 6.53
CA LEU A 1216 26.92 24.61 7.96
C LEU A 1216 28.32 24.49 8.59
N THR A 1217 29.38 24.36 7.79
CA THR A 1217 30.77 24.36 8.26
C THR A 1217 31.21 25.75 8.73
N THR A 1218 30.64 26.81 8.17
CA THR A 1218 30.95 28.21 8.54
C THR A 1218 29.79 28.93 9.22
N ASP A 1219 28.55 28.46 9.04
CA ASP A 1219 27.33 28.98 9.66
C ASP A 1219 26.41 27.84 10.16
N PRO A 1220 26.83 27.06 11.19
CA PRO A 1220 25.97 26.03 11.80
C PRO A 1220 24.73 26.62 12.52
N GLY A 1221 24.64 27.95 12.63
CA GLY A 1221 23.49 28.67 13.18
C GLY A 1221 22.47 29.12 12.14
N GLU A 1222 22.63 28.76 10.86
CA GLU A 1222 21.72 29.09 9.76
C GLU A 1222 21.29 30.58 9.73
N SER A 1223 22.27 31.47 9.95
CA SER A 1223 22.10 32.92 10.04
C SER A 1223 22.38 33.64 8.71
N ASN A 1224 23.15 33.03 7.81
CA ASN A 1224 23.61 33.56 6.54
C ASN A 1224 23.14 32.68 5.37
N ASP A 1225 21.94 32.99 4.88
CA ASP A 1225 21.31 32.33 3.75
C ASP A 1225 21.91 32.84 2.43
N LEU A 1226 22.65 31.99 1.74
CA LEU A 1226 23.45 32.34 0.57
C LEU A 1226 22.61 32.76 -0.64
N LEU A 1227 21.32 32.43 -0.68
CA LEU A 1227 20.45 32.79 -1.80
C LEU A 1227 19.89 34.23 -1.70
N LYS A 1228 20.11 34.96 -0.60
CA LYS A 1228 19.45 36.27 -0.36
C LYS A 1228 20.10 37.49 -1.02
N ASP A 1229 21.41 37.43 -1.30
CA ASP A 1229 22.18 38.56 -1.84
C ASP A 1229 22.57 38.36 -3.33
N GLY A 1230 21.91 37.42 -4.00
CA GLY A 1230 22.13 37.02 -5.39
C GLY A 1230 22.95 35.72 -5.51
N VAL A 1231 22.45 34.79 -6.31
CA VAL A 1231 23.02 33.43 -6.45
C VAL A 1231 24.21 33.41 -7.42
N SER A 1232 25.38 32.89 -7.00
CA SER A 1232 26.50 32.62 -7.90
C SER A 1232 26.30 31.32 -8.70
N GLU A 1233 27.02 31.17 -9.82
CA GLU A 1233 26.94 29.98 -10.69
C GLU A 1233 27.21 28.67 -9.92
N ALA A 1234 28.19 28.68 -9.00
CA ALA A 1234 28.52 27.52 -8.16
C ALA A 1234 27.46 27.20 -7.10
N GLU A 1235 26.78 28.21 -6.54
CA GLU A 1235 25.68 28.02 -5.60
C GLU A 1235 24.44 27.47 -6.32
N LEU A 1236 24.17 27.92 -7.54
CA LEU A 1236 23.10 27.39 -8.37
C LEU A 1236 23.36 25.92 -8.77
N GLU A 1237 24.58 25.58 -9.18
CA GLU A 1237 24.99 24.19 -9.45
C GLU A 1237 24.80 23.30 -8.20
N LEU A 1238 25.15 23.79 -7.01
CA LEU A 1238 24.95 23.10 -5.74
C LEU A 1238 23.46 22.88 -5.44
N VAL A 1239 22.63 23.91 -5.58
CA VAL A 1239 21.17 23.83 -5.39
C VAL A 1239 20.57 22.79 -6.33
N LEU A 1240 20.93 22.82 -7.62
CA LEU A 1240 20.46 21.85 -8.61
C LEU A 1240 20.93 20.42 -8.29
N ALA A 1241 22.17 20.23 -7.85
CA ALA A 1241 22.67 18.91 -7.45
C ALA A 1241 21.94 18.34 -6.22
N LEU A 1242 21.60 19.18 -5.23
CA LEU A 1242 20.83 18.79 -4.05
C LEU A 1242 19.37 18.49 -4.40
N LEU A 1243 18.74 19.31 -5.26
CA LEU A 1243 17.41 19.05 -5.83
C LEU A 1243 17.35 17.70 -6.54
N SER A 1244 18.27 17.46 -7.49
CA SER A 1244 18.33 16.19 -8.25
C SER A 1244 18.58 14.98 -7.34
N ARG A 1245 19.37 15.13 -6.27
CA ARG A 1245 19.60 14.02 -5.32
C ARG A 1245 18.37 13.73 -4.48
N LEU A 1246 17.66 14.76 -4.00
CA LEU A 1246 16.41 14.59 -3.26
C LEU A 1246 15.37 13.87 -4.14
N GLN A 1247 15.19 14.33 -5.38
CA GLN A 1247 14.33 13.69 -6.37
C GLN A 1247 14.70 12.21 -6.59
N ALA A 1248 15.99 11.90 -6.77
CA ALA A 1248 16.46 10.52 -6.94
C ALA A 1248 16.16 9.63 -5.71
N PHE A 1249 16.31 10.15 -4.49
CA PHE A 1249 15.92 9.41 -3.26
C PHE A 1249 14.41 9.16 -3.19
N ILE A 1250 13.59 10.09 -3.68
CA ILE A 1250 12.14 9.93 -3.72
C ILE A 1250 11.75 8.86 -4.75
N GLU A 1251 12.24 8.97 -5.99
CA GLU A 1251 11.92 8.09 -7.12
C GLU A 1251 12.40 6.65 -6.92
N SER A 1252 13.60 6.45 -6.37
CA SER A 1252 14.19 5.12 -6.17
C SER A 1252 13.55 4.28 -5.05
N GLY A 1253 12.74 4.90 -4.19
CA GLY A 1253 12.19 4.24 -3.00
C GLY A 1253 13.19 3.98 -1.86
N GLN A 1254 14.49 4.30 -2.04
CA GLN A 1254 15.55 4.07 -1.05
C GLN A 1254 16.64 5.15 -1.12
N SER A 1255 17.22 5.54 0.02
CA SER A 1255 18.31 6.54 0.03
C SER A 1255 19.71 5.94 -0.12
N ARG A 1256 19.80 4.61 -0.13
CA ARG A 1256 21.01 3.83 -0.44
C ARG A 1256 21.28 3.84 -1.95
N VAL A 1257 21.90 4.90 -2.45
CA VAL A 1257 22.38 4.97 -3.85
C VAL A 1257 23.90 5.03 -3.84
N HIS A 1258 24.55 3.95 -4.30
CA HIS A 1258 25.98 3.86 -4.55
C HIS A 1258 26.41 4.74 -5.75
#